data_AF-A0A1K0HAU3-F1
#
_entry.id   AF-A0A1K0HAU3-F1
#
_cell.length_a   1.000
_cell.length_b   1.000
_cell.length_c   1.000
_cell.angle_alpha   90.00
_cell.angle_beta   90.00
_cell.angle_gamma   90.00
#
_symmetry.space_group_name_H-M   'P 1'
#
loop_
_entity.id
_entity.type
_entity.pdbx_description
1 polymer ?
#
loop_
_entity_poly.entity_id
_entity_poly.type
_entity_poly.pdbx_seq_one_letter_code
_entity_poly.pdbx_strand_id
1 'polypeptide(L)'
;MLRNCFRLGSLIALLVTSTLSTQQIFSSEPLTEATEGNAQLSLNSTWQVLGPFPAGMRELPFGGFPPSVSSSYADLLDPNRAANRHFSTYGPTNATTILKSESAQVQLQDPNRVKQSLTVEYADVDWPSARKSAGWSSLQWQMIASTDLDIARDSTAVAISMDKTAEFAVIPKADFGSNATLRSGLNTEAIEWHTGDWYSYIAAFSKEDKAAPDVPISHHLLHLNKGSYKLLARSMYEIRIFGDPRNNGGAESPKMTIGIDVAACSPQNTVQEDLLEVHTDPQHSNVPHVVGGWIAGVGLTFAVRNLASKRTFTLESIEVTELTPQTASPRLVAELGHKLTVAPAQTVLVPVIINQSAALDSNTVLLRFTLRLSSSSESASEWISKSVRIPLIHKPAFWEATSSADDHNAYIYSYLAADSTVQLAAATPPKLAGRSATRTGPLPPLILTLHGAGVDLRDLFFSNSIRRQEDSWSILPTGRTPWGYDWQLASFQAADAAVTAFHEHLYGLPATMSEEERQRWQFDPEKLFIMGHSNGGQGAWYRLSRFPDRVIGGMVGSAYTKVSDYVSFGWKVGRHFVDPALQGLLHSGVTMFENDLYASNLAGLDLLVKYGSADANVPPWNSKDMAIVVDGWNRRSGLVGKVKIAEAPGKPHWWDTFFSEDDVQEAIESACLSRKNPDYKMPDVPRSFTLTVFNPAEAGSKGGWKISEVNVPGRLAKLKVHYEEQSSEDAERAYSAHVSVVSRNTKRIELDLNLLLRTNGIAGLLANATTIKVSLNGQFNEVDIGNINKIHFQQGYDGKWYALSDGELSATSTRPRPIGPLLRIVSSEGPVLLIVPTDGPKVEVAAWKRVAQRFANDLLLYGAINSQIITDADFVSKGVGEGLQRSNIVTLGGPQINSHTRSVIDSWPSKSPIHFPAPSSSAQFDIQGRSFYKNGTALLTLAPHPTYAKGLTLVVHGIGAQGISRAARLLPTRTATMTPEYIVTDHTAKWMGEGGVQAAGWYDSEWGWSESMSYVQ
;
A
#
# COMPACT_ATOMS: atom_id res chain seq x y z
N MET A 1 -11.53 12.57 -58.01
CA MET A 1 -10.29 11.95 -57.48
C MET A 1 -10.44 11.84 -55.97
N LEU A 2 -11.21 10.83 -55.57
CA LEU A 2 -11.41 10.35 -54.20
C LEU A 2 -10.76 8.97 -54.13
N ARG A 3 -10.39 8.54 -52.91
CA ARG A 3 -9.80 7.25 -52.51
C ARG A 3 -8.28 7.17 -52.73
N ASN A 4 -7.52 7.45 -51.67
CA ASN A 4 -6.40 6.58 -51.22
C ASN A 4 -5.59 7.10 -50.01
N CYS A 5 -5.85 8.28 -49.44
CA CYS A 5 -5.06 8.76 -48.28
C CYS A 5 -5.64 8.43 -46.89
N PHE A 6 -6.74 7.67 -46.79
CA PHE A 6 -7.42 7.36 -45.51
C PHE A 6 -7.14 5.96 -44.93
N ARG A 7 -6.10 5.25 -45.41
CA ARG A 7 -5.83 3.87 -44.98
C ARG A 7 -4.45 3.59 -44.37
N LEU A 8 -3.60 4.59 -44.16
CA LEU A 8 -2.31 4.38 -43.48
C LEU A 8 -2.25 4.97 -42.05
N GLY A 9 -3.08 5.97 -41.73
CA GLY A 9 -3.16 6.53 -40.38
C GLY A 9 -4.00 5.71 -39.38
N SER A 10 -4.92 4.88 -39.87
CA SER A 10 -5.80 4.05 -39.01
C SER A 10 -5.27 2.64 -38.74
N LEU A 11 -4.22 2.19 -39.46
CA LEU A 11 -3.61 0.88 -39.20
C LEU A 11 -2.53 0.93 -38.12
N ILE A 12 -1.91 2.10 -37.88
CA ILE A 12 -0.90 2.29 -36.83
C ILE A 12 -1.56 2.62 -35.48
N ALA A 13 -2.75 3.21 -35.47
CA ALA A 13 -3.57 3.41 -34.26
C ALA A 13 -4.21 2.11 -33.72
N LEU A 14 -4.13 1.00 -34.47
CA LEU A 14 -4.67 -0.32 -34.10
C LEU A 14 -3.58 -1.29 -33.60
N LEU A 15 -2.31 -0.86 -33.56
CA LEU A 15 -1.15 -1.69 -33.21
C LEU A 15 -0.36 -1.19 -32.00
N VAL A 16 -0.88 -0.22 -31.25
CA VAL A 16 -0.30 0.28 -29.98
C VAL A 16 -1.34 0.29 -28.84
N THR A 17 -2.44 -0.45 -29.00
CA THR A 17 -3.52 -0.58 -28.00
C THR A 17 -3.26 -1.66 -26.94
N SER A 18 -2.00 -2.00 -26.65
CA SER A 18 -1.61 -3.01 -25.66
C SER A 18 -0.69 -2.45 -24.58
N THR A 19 -1.19 -1.50 -23.81
CA THR A 19 -0.80 -1.31 -22.40
C THR A 19 -2.02 -1.49 -21.52
N LEU A 20 -2.79 -2.53 -21.83
CA LEU A 20 -3.58 -3.27 -20.86
C LEU A 20 -2.67 -4.41 -20.38
N SER A 21 -2.85 -4.89 -19.15
CA SER A 21 -2.46 -6.25 -18.78
C SER A 21 -3.26 -7.23 -19.66
N THR A 22 -2.92 -7.30 -20.94
CA THR A 22 -3.29 -8.37 -21.83
C THR A 22 -2.43 -9.55 -21.41
N GLN A 23 -3.07 -10.71 -21.19
CA GLN A 23 -2.39 -11.99 -21.31
C GLN A 23 -1.59 -11.99 -22.62
N GLN A 24 -0.30 -11.64 -22.57
CA GLN A 24 0.61 -12.07 -23.59
C GLN A 24 0.83 -13.55 -23.31
N ILE A 25 0.18 -14.35 -24.13
CA ILE A 25 0.49 -15.77 -24.28
C ILE A 25 1.96 -15.80 -24.68
N PHE A 26 2.82 -16.27 -23.76
CA PHE A 26 4.21 -16.57 -24.06
C PHE A 26 4.25 -17.68 -25.13
N SER A 27 4.22 -17.31 -26.40
CA SER A 27 4.67 -18.19 -27.47
C SER A 27 6.17 -17.94 -27.67
N SER A 28 6.99 -18.41 -26.74
CA SER A 28 8.39 -18.67 -27.04
C SER A 28 8.48 -20.00 -27.76
N GLU A 29 9.09 -20.01 -28.94
CA GLU A 29 9.38 -21.26 -29.66
C GLU A 29 10.19 -22.21 -28.77
N PRO A 30 9.93 -23.53 -28.84
CA PRO A 30 10.65 -24.51 -28.02
C PRO A 30 12.13 -24.51 -28.42
N LEU A 31 12.98 -23.98 -27.56
CA LEU A 31 14.43 -24.11 -27.68
C LEU A 31 14.86 -25.52 -27.25
N THR A 32 15.72 -26.08 -28.10
CA THR A 32 16.32 -27.41 -28.14
C THR A 32 16.83 -27.97 -26.81
N GLU A 33 16.69 -29.30 -26.67
CA GLU A 33 17.18 -30.15 -25.57
C GLU A 33 18.59 -29.76 -25.08
N ALA A 34 18.66 -29.35 -23.81
CA ALA A 34 19.92 -29.21 -23.10
C ALA A 34 20.38 -30.58 -22.55
N THR A 35 21.63 -30.88 -22.85
CA THR A 35 22.45 -32.00 -22.38
C THR A 35 22.31 -32.31 -20.88
N GLU A 36 22.25 -33.61 -20.55
CA GLU A 36 22.21 -34.20 -19.21
C GLU A 36 23.33 -33.68 -18.28
N GLY A 37 23.05 -32.57 -17.58
CA GLY A 37 23.73 -32.19 -16.35
C GLY A 37 22.86 -32.55 -15.14
N ASN A 38 23.47 -32.98 -14.03
CA ASN A 38 22.74 -33.31 -12.78
C ASN A 38 21.97 -32.09 -12.25
N ALA A 39 20.68 -32.00 -12.56
CA ALA A 39 19.78 -30.93 -12.11
C ALA A 39 19.73 -30.87 -10.56
N GLN A 40 19.81 -29.66 -10.00
CA GLN A 40 19.67 -29.41 -8.57
C GLN A 40 18.21 -29.43 -8.10
N LEU A 41 17.28 -29.10 -8.99
CA LEU A 41 15.85 -29.18 -8.75
C LEU A 41 15.10 -29.64 -10.00
N SER A 42 13.95 -30.28 -9.81
CA SER A 42 13.02 -30.60 -10.89
C SER A 42 11.58 -30.32 -10.46
N LEU A 43 10.79 -29.73 -11.36
CA LEU A 43 9.39 -29.40 -11.14
C LEU A 43 8.54 -30.14 -12.18
N ASN A 44 7.59 -30.96 -11.73
CA ASN A 44 6.71 -31.69 -12.64
C ASN A 44 5.75 -30.73 -13.35
N SER A 45 5.58 -30.88 -14.66
CA SER A 45 4.68 -30.06 -15.48
C SER A 45 3.21 -30.48 -15.37
N THR A 46 2.90 -31.63 -14.77
CA THR A 46 1.51 -32.08 -14.57
C THR A 46 0.97 -31.62 -13.22
N TRP A 47 -0.04 -30.75 -13.27
CA TRP A 47 -0.70 -30.19 -12.10
C TRP A 47 -2.06 -30.83 -11.87
N GLN A 48 -2.33 -31.23 -10.63
CA GLN A 48 -3.68 -31.62 -10.19
C GLN A 48 -4.42 -30.37 -9.73
N VAL A 49 -5.55 -30.04 -10.34
CA VAL A 49 -6.27 -28.78 -10.14
C VAL A 49 -7.72 -29.03 -9.76
N LEU A 50 -8.18 -28.47 -8.65
CA LEU A 50 -9.56 -28.55 -8.19
C LEU A 50 -10.21 -27.16 -8.08
N GLY A 51 -11.32 -27.00 -8.79
CA GLY A 51 -12.12 -25.78 -8.88
C GLY A 51 -13.25 -25.98 -9.91
N PRO A 52 -14.02 -24.95 -10.27
CA PRO A 52 -14.01 -23.61 -9.70
C PRO A 52 -14.90 -23.56 -8.45
N PHE A 53 -14.53 -22.76 -7.44
CA PHE A 53 -15.39 -22.42 -6.29
C PHE A 53 -15.55 -20.91 -6.18
N PRO A 54 -16.63 -20.38 -5.58
CA PRO A 54 -16.76 -18.95 -5.34
C PRO A 54 -15.56 -18.39 -4.55
N ALA A 55 -15.03 -17.26 -4.99
CA ALA A 55 -13.85 -16.63 -4.39
C ALA A 55 -14.17 -15.31 -3.67
N GLY A 56 -14.93 -14.43 -4.32
CA GLY A 56 -15.01 -13.03 -3.93
C GLY A 56 -13.75 -12.29 -4.38
N MET A 57 -13.24 -11.41 -3.51
CA MET A 57 -12.11 -10.53 -3.82
C MET A 57 -10.77 -11.08 -3.29
N ARG A 58 -9.69 -10.80 -4.02
CA ARG A 58 -8.32 -11.25 -3.72
C ARG A 58 -7.81 -10.86 -2.34
N GLU A 59 -8.20 -9.70 -1.79
CA GLU A 59 -7.66 -9.18 -0.52
C GLU A 59 -8.28 -9.75 0.75
N LEU A 60 -9.20 -10.71 0.65
CA LEU A 60 -9.75 -11.34 1.84
C LEU A 60 -8.71 -12.27 2.49
N PRO A 61 -8.30 -12.03 3.76
CA PRO A 61 -7.19 -12.75 4.40
C PRO A 61 -7.61 -14.10 5.02
N PHE A 62 -8.91 -14.40 5.06
CA PHE A 62 -9.45 -15.56 5.78
C PHE A 62 -9.17 -16.90 5.09
N GLY A 63 -8.99 -16.85 3.77
CA GLY A 63 -8.57 -18.02 3.02
C GLY A 63 -9.56 -19.18 3.03
N GLY A 64 -10.85 -18.85 3.06
CA GLY A 64 -11.96 -19.81 3.04
C GLY A 64 -11.99 -20.62 1.76
N PHE A 65 -12.00 -21.94 1.90
CA PHE A 65 -12.12 -22.92 0.82
C PHE A 65 -13.17 -23.97 1.21
N PRO A 66 -14.42 -23.87 0.71
CA PRO A 66 -15.54 -24.70 1.17
C PRO A 66 -15.29 -26.22 1.16
N PRO A 67 -14.61 -26.82 0.16
CA PRO A 67 -14.32 -28.26 0.16
C PRO A 67 -13.48 -28.75 1.35
N SER A 68 -12.80 -27.85 2.06
CA SER A 68 -11.96 -28.22 3.20
C SER A 68 -12.74 -28.56 4.48
N VAL A 69 -14.07 -28.46 4.46
CA VAL A 69 -14.96 -28.83 5.58
C VAL A 69 -14.89 -30.32 5.93
N SER A 70 -14.76 -31.19 4.93
CA SER A 70 -14.83 -32.65 5.08
C SER A 70 -13.61 -33.40 4.55
N SER A 71 -12.61 -32.69 4.03
CA SER A 71 -11.48 -33.30 3.31
C SER A 71 -10.20 -32.50 3.49
N SER A 72 -9.08 -33.21 3.59
CA SER A 72 -7.76 -32.57 3.57
C SER A 72 -7.37 -32.19 2.15
N TYR A 73 -6.40 -31.28 1.98
CA TYR A 73 -5.91 -30.96 0.63
C TYR A 73 -5.26 -32.16 -0.05
N ALA A 74 -4.66 -33.09 0.72
CA ALA A 74 -4.14 -34.35 0.18
C ALA A 74 -5.27 -35.21 -0.39
N ASP A 75 -6.42 -35.31 0.29
CA ASP A 75 -7.58 -36.05 -0.22
C ASP A 75 -8.21 -35.38 -1.44
N LEU A 76 -8.26 -34.05 -1.46
CA LEU A 76 -8.87 -33.25 -2.52
C LEU A 76 -8.04 -33.24 -3.81
N LEU A 77 -6.72 -33.45 -3.71
CA LEU A 77 -5.77 -33.39 -4.82
C LEU A 77 -5.18 -34.78 -5.16
N ASP A 78 -5.79 -35.85 -4.65
CA ASP A 78 -5.38 -37.23 -4.95
C ASP A 78 -5.92 -37.65 -6.33
N PRO A 79 -5.06 -37.88 -7.34
CA PRO A 79 -5.50 -38.30 -8.67
C PRO A 79 -6.22 -39.66 -8.66
N ASN A 80 -5.97 -40.53 -7.68
CA ASN A 80 -6.70 -41.80 -7.55
C ASN A 80 -8.17 -41.60 -7.16
N ARG A 81 -8.51 -40.39 -6.69
CA ARG A 81 -9.86 -39.97 -6.33
C ARG A 81 -10.42 -38.96 -7.32
N ALA A 82 -9.84 -38.82 -8.51
CA ALA A 82 -10.26 -37.80 -9.48
C ALA A 82 -11.73 -37.90 -9.92
N ALA A 83 -12.33 -39.09 -9.83
CA ALA A 83 -13.77 -39.30 -10.09
C ALA A 83 -14.69 -38.76 -8.98
N ASN A 84 -14.15 -38.38 -7.82
CA ASN A 84 -14.93 -37.81 -6.73
C ASN A 84 -15.47 -36.43 -7.13
N ARG A 85 -16.75 -36.23 -6.81
CA ARG A 85 -17.48 -35.01 -7.11
C ARG A 85 -17.53 -34.12 -5.88
N HIS A 86 -17.26 -32.84 -6.06
CA HIS A 86 -17.28 -31.82 -5.02
C HIS A 86 -18.32 -30.76 -5.34
N PHE A 87 -19.18 -30.43 -4.37
CA PHE A 87 -20.23 -29.43 -4.59
C PHE A 87 -19.65 -28.05 -4.91
N SER A 88 -20.15 -27.43 -5.98
CA SER A 88 -19.79 -26.08 -6.39
C SER A 88 -20.99 -25.39 -7.04
N THR A 89 -21.14 -24.08 -6.78
CA THR A 89 -22.13 -23.22 -7.45
C THR A 89 -21.93 -23.17 -8.97
N TYR A 90 -20.73 -23.49 -9.45
CA TYR A 90 -20.39 -23.53 -10.87
C TYR A 90 -20.48 -24.93 -11.48
N GLY A 91 -20.79 -25.97 -10.69
CA GLY A 91 -20.71 -27.35 -11.14
C GLY A 91 -21.74 -27.69 -12.25
N PRO A 92 -21.32 -28.08 -13.46
CA PRO A 92 -22.23 -28.25 -14.60
C PRO A 92 -23.10 -29.51 -14.52
N THR A 93 -22.74 -30.47 -13.67
CA THR A 93 -23.51 -31.70 -13.47
C THR A 93 -23.76 -31.92 -11.99
N ASN A 94 -25.02 -32.02 -11.59
CA ASN A 94 -25.46 -32.21 -10.19
C ASN A 94 -24.85 -31.19 -9.21
N ALA A 95 -24.60 -29.95 -9.67
CA ALA A 95 -23.91 -28.91 -8.90
C ALA A 95 -22.55 -29.35 -8.34
N THR A 96 -21.81 -30.16 -9.12
CA THR A 96 -20.49 -30.66 -8.73
C THR A 96 -19.40 -30.37 -9.75
N THR A 97 -18.17 -30.21 -9.27
CA THR A 97 -16.94 -30.20 -10.05
C THR A 97 -16.03 -31.37 -9.65
N ILE A 98 -15.02 -31.67 -10.45
CA ILE A 98 -14.09 -32.79 -10.25
C ILE A 98 -12.64 -32.31 -10.35
N LEU A 99 -11.70 -33.13 -9.88
CA LEU A 99 -10.27 -32.90 -10.03
C LEU A 99 -9.87 -33.01 -11.51
N LYS A 100 -9.10 -32.04 -12.01
CA LYS A 100 -8.53 -32.04 -13.36
C LYS A 100 -7.02 -32.24 -13.30
N SER A 101 -6.46 -32.84 -14.34
CA SER A 101 -5.01 -32.87 -14.59
C SER A 101 -4.70 -31.91 -15.73
N GLU A 102 -3.96 -30.85 -15.43
CA GLU A 102 -3.57 -29.82 -16.38
C GLU A 102 -2.06 -29.85 -16.60
N SER A 103 -1.60 -29.65 -17.83
CA SER A 103 -0.18 -29.58 -18.15
C SER A 103 0.27 -28.11 -18.22
N ALA A 104 1.23 -27.73 -17.38
CA ALA A 104 1.86 -26.43 -17.43
C ALA A 104 2.83 -26.35 -18.62
N GLN A 105 2.85 -25.19 -19.28
CA GLN A 105 3.81 -24.89 -20.32
C GLN A 105 5.17 -24.59 -19.68
N VAL A 106 6.20 -25.36 -20.01
CA VAL A 106 7.57 -25.12 -19.55
C VAL A 106 8.17 -24.00 -20.38
N GLN A 107 8.51 -22.88 -19.74
CA GLN A 107 9.10 -21.70 -20.38
C GLN A 107 10.64 -21.73 -20.30
N LEU A 108 11.18 -22.29 -19.22
CA LEU A 108 12.61 -22.45 -18.99
C LEU A 108 12.86 -23.72 -18.16
N GLN A 109 13.88 -24.49 -18.53
CA GLN A 109 14.29 -25.69 -17.80
C GLN A 109 15.82 -25.78 -17.82
N ASP A 110 16.44 -25.20 -16.79
CA ASP A 110 17.88 -25.26 -16.55
C ASP A 110 18.17 -26.09 -15.29
N PRO A 111 19.41 -26.59 -15.09
CA PRO A 111 19.76 -27.39 -13.91
C PRO A 111 19.43 -26.73 -12.56
N ASN A 112 19.38 -25.40 -12.50
CA ASN A 112 19.15 -24.64 -11.27
C ASN A 112 17.85 -23.81 -11.29
N ARG A 113 17.11 -23.76 -12.40
CA ARG A 113 15.92 -22.90 -12.52
C ARG A 113 14.89 -23.51 -13.45
N VAL A 114 13.63 -23.51 -13.00
CA VAL A 114 12.50 -23.96 -13.80
C VAL A 114 11.44 -22.86 -13.81
N LYS A 115 11.01 -22.48 -15.01
CA LYS A 115 9.85 -21.59 -15.21
C LYS A 115 8.73 -22.35 -15.90
N GLN A 116 7.55 -22.27 -15.33
CA GLN A 116 6.33 -22.84 -15.91
C GLN A 116 5.22 -21.79 -15.93
N SER A 117 4.28 -21.95 -16.86
CA SER A 117 3.01 -21.24 -16.85
C SER A 117 1.86 -22.23 -16.84
N LEU A 118 0.96 -22.11 -15.86
CA LEU A 118 -0.22 -22.96 -15.72
C LEU A 118 -1.46 -22.14 -16.10
N THR A 119 -2.16 -22.57 -17.15
CA THR A 119 -3.46 -22.00 -17.53
C THR A 119 -4.58 -22.94 -17.13
N VAL A 120 -5.58 -22.40 -16.43
CA VAL A 120 -6.75 -23.14 -15.94
C VAL A 120 -8.02 -22.49 -16.47
N GLU A 121 -8.91 -23.33 -17.01
CA GLU A 121 -10.20 -22.95 -17.53
C GLU A 121 -11.27 -24.00 -17.18
N TYR A 122 -12.50 -23.54 -16.96
CA TYR A 122 -13.66 -24.42 -16.78
C TYR A 122 -14.69 -24.13 -17.87
N ALA A 123 -14.37 -24.53 -19.10
CA ALA A 123 -15.19 -24.28 -20.29
C ALA A 123 -16.55 -25.01 -20.27
N ASP A 124 -16.68 -26.02 -19.41
CA ASP A 124 -17.91 -26.80 -19.20
C ASP A 124 -18.95 -26.09 -18.31
N VAL A 125 -18.58 -24.98 -17.66
CA VAL A 125 -19.48 -24.14 -16.85
C VAL A 125 -20.29 -23.21 -17.75
N ASP A 126 -21.59 -23.07 -17.47
CA ASP A 126 -22.48 -22.10 -18.14
C ASP A 126 -22.23 -20.65 -17.63
N TRP A 127 -21.06 -20.12 -17.95
CA TRP A 127 -20.68 -18.73 -17.66
C TRP A 127 -21.65 -17.69 -18.23
N PRO A 128 -22.22 -17.85 -19.45
CA PRO A 128 -23.23 -16.93 -19.97
C PRO A 128 -24.44 -16.81 -19.06
N SER A 129 -24.96 -17.91 -18.53
CA SER A 129 -26.10 -17.92 -17.61
C SER A 129 -25.74 -17.30 -16.25
N ALA A 130 -24.59 -17.67 -15.67
CA ALA A 130 -24.12 -17.07 -14.43
C ALA A 130 -24.01 -15.54 -14.54
N ARG A 131 -23.36 -15.06 -15.61
CA ARG A 131 -23.23 -13.62 -15.89
C ARG A 131 -24.58 -12.95 -16.13
N LYS A 132 -25.49 -13.58 -16.88
CA LYS A 132 -26.82 -13.01 -17.16
C LYS A 132 -27.62 -12.82 -15.88
N SER A 133 -27.47 -13.72 -14.90
CA SER A 133 -28.23 -13.66 -13.65
C SER A 133 -27.62 -12.72 -12.60
N ALA A 134 -26.29 -12.69 -12.47
CA ALA A 134 -25.62 -12.02 -11.35
C ALA A 134 -24.51 -11.04 -11.79
N GLY A 135 -24.38 -10.76 -13.08
CA GLY A 135 -23.38 -9.83 -13.62
C GLY A 135 -21.97 -10.41 -13.65
N TRP A 136 -21.00 -9.55 -13.97
CA TRP A 136 -19.59 -9.92 -14.11
C TRP A 136 -18.96 -10.45 -12.81
N SER A 137 -19.50 -10.10 -11.64
CA SER A 137 -18.98 -10.55 -10.34
C SER A 137 -19.10 -12.05 -10.14
N SER A 138 -20.07 -12.69 -10.81
CA SER A 138 -20.26 -14.15 -10.80
C SER A 138 -19.18 -14.93 -11.55
N LEU A 139 -18.29 -14.24 -12.26
CA LEU A 139 -17.15 -14.87 -12.93
C LEU A 139 -15.98 -15.11 -11.97
N GLN A 140 -16.04 -14.56 -10.75
CA GLN A 140 -14.94 -14.67 -9.80
C GLN A 140 -14.93 -16.04 -9.12
N TRP A 141 -13.87 -16.81 -9.35
CA TRP A 141 -13.72 -18.16 -8.82
C TRP A 141 -12.31 -18.45 -8.33
N GLN A 142 -12.16 -19.41 -7.42
CA GLN A 142 -10.88 -19.87 -6.87
C GLN A 142 -10.65 -21.35 -7.14
N MET A 143 -9.38 -21.74 -7.11
CA MET A 143 -8.92 -23.11 -7.24
C MET A 143 -7.79 -23.41 -6.25
N ILE A 144 -7.54 -24.70 -6.04
CA ILE A 144 -6.29 -25.18 -5.48
C ILE A 144 -5.64 -26.16 -6.46
N ALA A 145 -4.33 -26.08 -6.61
CA ALA A 145 -3.54 -26.92 -7.48
C ALA A 145 -2.34 -27.51 -6.74
N SER A 146 -1.84 -28.66 -7.20
CA SER A 146 -0.56 -29.19 -6.74
C SER A 146 0.25 -29.88 -7.83
N THR A 147 1.56 -29.81 -7.70
CA THR A 147 2.52 -30.59 -8.48
C THR A 147 3.64 -31.10 -7.57
N ASP A 148 4.56 -31.88 -8.14
CA ASP A 148 5.73 -32.41 -7.46
C ASP A 148 6.96 -31.54 -7.73
N LEU A 149 7.70 -31.25 -6.66
CA LEU A 149 8.99 -30.56 -6.68
C LEU A 149 10.04 -31.45 -6.01
N ASP A 150 11.12 -31.78 -6.69
CA ASP A 150 12.21 -32.56 -6.13
C ASP A 150 13.45 -31.69 -5.96
N ILE A 151 14.09 -31.83 -4.80
CA ILE A 151 15.33 -31.14 -4.43
C ILE A 151 16.44 -32.17 -4.31
N ALA A 152 17.52 -31.97 -5.07
CA ALA A 152 18.59 -32.96 -5.18
C ALA A 152 19.57 -32.95 -3.99
N ARG A 153 19.62 -31.86 -3.21
CA ARG A 153 20.68 -31.60 -2.22
C ARG A 153 20.13 -31.02 -0.91
N ASP A 154 20.83 -31.30 0.19
CA ASP A 154 20.48 -30.78 1.51
C ASP A 154 20.79 -29.29 1.65
N SER A 155 19.97 -28.58 2.44
CA SER A 155 20.12 -27.15 2.75
C SER A 155 20.23 -26.24 1.51
N THR A 156 19.51 -26.59 0.44
CA THR A 156 19.44 -25.79 -0.78
C THR A 156 18.62 -24.53 -0.52
N ALA A 157 19.18 -23.35 -0.82
CA ALA A 157 18.42 -22.10 -0.83
C ALA A 157 17.60 -22.04 -2.13
N VAL A 158 16.28 -22.14 -2.02
CA VAL A 158 15.33 -22.18 -3.13
C VAL A 158 14.52 -20.89 -3.12
N ALA A 159 14.68 -20.09 -4.17
CA ALA A 159 13.86 -18.93 -4.44
C ALA A 159 12.62 -19.37 -5.22
N ILE A 160 11.43 -19.03 -4.72
CA ILE A 160 10.14 -19.34 -5.35
C ILE A 160 9.32 -18.07 -5.52
N SER A 161 8.82 -17.85 -6.74
CA SER A 161 7.79 -16.85 -7.01
C SER A 161 6.61 -17.49 -7.75
N MET A 162 5.43 -17.01 -7.42
CA MET A 162 4.15 -17.45 -7.97
C MET A 162 3.38 -16.22 -8.44
N ASP A 163 3.43 -15.96 -9.75
CA ASP A 163 2.77 -14.82 -10.38
C ASP A 163 1.24 -15.03 -10.46
N LYS A 164 0.48 -13.96 -10.22
CA LYS A 164 -0.99 -13.92 -10.16
C LYS A 164 -1.58 -15.04 -9.29
N THR A 165 -0.91 -15.31 -8.17
CA THR A 165 -1.25 -16.38 -7.24
C THR A 165 -1.51 -15.80 -5.86
N ALA A 166 -2.52 -16.34 -5.16
CA ALA A 166 -2.85 -15.87 -3.81
C ALA A 166 -1.81 -16.33 -2.80
N GLU A 167 -1.63 -17.64 -2.74
CA GLU A 167 -0.78 -18.29 -1.75
C GLU A 167 -0.21 -19.57 -2.35
N PHE A 168 0.96 -19.98 -1.89
CA PHE A 168 1.55 -21.28 -2.20
C PHE A 168 2.16 -21.91 -0.95
N ALA A 169 2.43 -23.22 -1.01
CA ALA A 169 3.09 -23.94 0.08
C ALA A 169 3.98 -25.06 -0.48
N VAL A 170 5.08 -25.33 0.20
CA VAL A 170 5.98 -26.45 -0.10
C VAL A 170 5.92 -27.44 1.06
N ILE A 171 5.41 -28.64 0.80
CA ILE A 171 5.17 -29.66 1.83
C ILE A 171 5.94 -30.92 1.49
N PRO A 172 6.72 -31.54 2.39
CA PRO A 172 7.35 -32.82 2.11
C PRO A 172 6.29 -33.87 1.71
N LYS A 173 6.56 -34.68 0.67
CA LYS A 173 5.59 -35.71 0.22
C LYS A 173 5.21 -36.70 1.33
N ALA A 174 6.13 -36.98 2.25
CA ALA A 174 5.88 -37.84 3.40
C ALA A 174 4.77 -37.29 4.32
N ASP A 175 4.63 -35.97 4.38
CA ASP A 175 3.67 -35.27 5.25
C ASP A 175 2.36 -34.94 4.49
N PHE A 176 2.36 -35.07 3.16
CA PHE A 176 1.22 -34.83 2.27
C PHE A 176 0.37 -36.09 2.01
N GLY A 177 -0.06 -36.80 3.07
CA GLY A 177 -0.80 -38.07 2.95
C GLY A 177 -2.17 -38.11 3.63
N SER A 178 -3.12 -38.88 3.06
CA SER A 178 -4.46 -39.10 3.62
C SER A 178 -4.50 -39.86 4.95
N ASN A 179 -3.38 -40.51 5.34
CA ASN A 179 -3.21 -41.18 6.64
C ASN A 179 -2.49 -40.31 7.68
N ALA A 180 -1.91 -39.18 7.27
CA ALA A 180 -1.35 -38.20 8.22
C ALA A 180 -2.48 -37.52 9.02
N THR A 181 -3.68 -37.44 8.44
CA THR A 181 -4.89 -36.88 9.06
C THR A 181 -5.59 -37.82 10.06
N LEU A 182 -5.28 -39.12 10.04
CA LEU A 182 -5.86 -40.12 10.96
C LEU A 182 -4.90 -40.59 12.07
N ARG A 183 -3.58 -40.35 11.95
CA ARG A 183 -2.58 -40.91 12.88
C ARG A 183 -2.35 -40.14 14.17
N SER A 184 -2.92 -38.96 14.35
CA SER A 184 -3.23 -38.46 15.69
C SER A 184 -4.30 -37.38 15.55
N GLY A 185 -5.36 -37.44 16.36
CA GLY A 185 -6.36 -36.36 16.47
C GLY A 185 -5.79 -35.03 17.00
N LEU A 186 -4.48 -34.78 16.86
CA LEU A 186 -3.71 -33.67 17.38
C LEU A 186 -2.62 -33.15 16.41
N ASN A 187 -2.21 -33.88 15.35
CA ASN A 187 -1.16 -33.44 14.40
C ASN A 187 -1.56 -33.59 12.92
N THR A 188 -2.53 -32.82 12.43
CA THR A 188 -2.38 -32.35 11.04
C THR A 188 -1.35 -31.23 11.08
N GLU A 189 -0.16 -31.46 10.52
CA GLU A 189 0.86 -30.41 10.45
C GLU A 189 0.28 -29.17 9.78
N ALA A 190 0.51 -28.03 10.42
CA ALA A 190 -0.03 -26.76 9.96
C ALA A 190 0.67 -26.37 8.66
N ILE A 191 -0.10 -26.23 7.57
CA ILE A 191 0.46 -25.85 6.28
C ILE A 191 1.07 -24.45 6.38
N GLU A 192 2.32 -24.33 5.96
CA GLU A 192 3.02 -23.07 5.89
C GLU A 192 2.73 -22.39 4.55
N TRP A 193 1.75 -21.49 4.55
CA TRP A 193 1.40 -20.69 3.37
C TRP A 193 2.34 -19.48 3.23
N HIS A 194 2.77 -19.26 2.00
CA HIS A 194 3.51 -18.09 1.52
C HIS A 194 2.61 -17.27 0.61
N THR A 195 2.68 -15.95 0.68
CA THR A 195 1.92 -15.06 -0.19
C THR A 195 2.52 -15.10 -1.60
N GLY A 196 1.67 -15.25 -2.63
CA GLY A 196 2.12 -15.12 -4.03
C GLY A 196 2.28 -13.66 -4.46
N ASP A 197 2.70 -13.43 -5.71
CA ASP A 197 2.75 -12.12 -6.33
C ASP A 197 1.44 -11.86 -7.09
N TRP A 198 0.46 -11.25 -6.43
CA TRP A 198 -0.85 -10.96 -7.04
C TRP A 198 -0.79 -10.02 -8.23
N TYR A 199 0.19 -9.13 -8.22
CA TYR A 199 0.22 -7.96 -9.07
C TYR A 199 1.26 -8.07 -10.17
N SER A 200 2.01 -9.17 -10.24
CA SER A 200 3.12 -9.30 -11.18
C SER A 200 4.15 -8.18 -10.97
N TYR A 201 4.44 -7.84 -9.70
CA TYR A 201 5.47 -6.85 -9.36
C TYR A 201 6.78 -7.18 -10.08
N ILE A 202 7.15 -8.46 -10.14
CA ILE A 202 8.36 -8.88 -10.88
C ILE A 202 8.30 -8.46 -12.36
N ALA A 203 7.16 -8.66 -13.01
CA ALA A 203 7.00 -8.32 -14.42
C ALA A 203 7.00 -6.80 -14.66
N ALA A 204 6.38 -6.02 -13.77
CA ALA A 204 6.29 -4.56 -13.93
C ALA A 204 7.63 -3.83 -13.99
N PHE A 205 8.70 -4.41 -13.43
CA PHE A 205 10.05 -3.83 -13.50
C PHE A 205 10.92 -4.44 -14.60
N SER A 206 10.46 -5.50 -15.26
CA SER A 206 11.16 -6.14 -16.38
C SER A 206 10.63 -5.60 -17.71
N LYS A 207 11.50 -5.06 -18.57
CA LYS A 207 11.12 -4.87 -19.98
C LYS A 207 10.95 -6.26 -20.59
N GLU A 208 9.74 -6.54 -21.09
CA GLU A 208 9.24 -7.87 -21.51
C GLU A 208 10.18 -8.64 -22.47
N ASP A 209 11.15 -7.99 -23.11
CA ASP A 209 12.05 -8.60 -24.11
C ASP A 209 13.41 -9.10 -23.60
N LYS A 210 13.76 -8.93 -22.32
CA LYS A 210 15.02 -9.47 -21.78
C LYS A 210 14.76 -10.32 -20.55
N ALA A 211 14.82 -11.64 -20.72
CA ALA A 211 14.95 -12.56 -19.60
C ALA A 211 16.20 -12.15 -18.80
N ALA A 212 16.00 -11.44 -17.69
CA ALA A 212 17.10 -11.17 -16.77
C ALA A 212 17.62 -12.54 -16.29
N PRO A 213 18.92 -12.83 -16.45
CA PRO A 213 19.49 -14.12 -16.07
C PRO A 213 19.35 -14.37 -14.55
N ASP A 214 19.26 -13.30 -13.76
CA ASP A 214 19.23 -13.37 -12.30
C ASP A 214 17.83 -13.65 -11.74
N VAL A 215 17.80 -14.25 -10.55
CA VAL A 215 16.57 -14.58 -9.82
C VAL A 215 16.07 -13.32 -9.10
N PRO A 216 14.87 -12.80 -9.42
CA PRO A 216 14.32 -11.61 -8.78
C PRO A 216 14.34 -11.67 -7.25
N ILE A 217 14.54 -10.52 -6.59
CA ILE A 217 14.70 -10.49 -5.13
C ILE A 217 13.40 -10.76 -4.38
N SER A 218 12.27 -10.49 -5.02
CA SER A 218 10.95 -10.64 -4.43
C SER A 218 10.49 -12.09 -4.32
N HIS A 219 11.32 -13.06 -4.70
CA HIS A 219 11.06 -14.47 -4.43
C HIS A 219 11.07 -14.73 -2.92
N HIS A 220 10.18 -15.61 -2.46
CA HIS A 220 10.34 -16.21 -1.14
C HIS A 220 11.57 -17.10 -1.17
N LEU A 221 12.44 -16.94 -0.18
CA LEU A 221 13.64 -17.74 -0.05
C LEU A 221 13.43 -18.83 1.01
N LEU A 222 13.52 -20.09 0.59
CA LEU A 222 13.32 -21.27 1.42
C LEU A 222 14.59 -22.08 1.51
N HIS A 223 14.91 -22.59 2.70
CA HIS A 223 15.98 -23.60 2.85
C HIS A 223 15.36 -24.98 2.89
N LEU A 224 15.51 -25.73 1.79
CA LEU A 224 14.96 -27.08 1.63
C LEU A 224 16.06 -28.14 1.67
N ASN A 225 15.74 -29.32 2.22
CA ASN A 225 16.65 -30.45 2.22
C ASN A 225 16.43 -31.33 0.99
N LYS A 226 17.33 -32.31 0.78
CA LYS A 226 17.16 -33.28 -0.27
C LYS A 226 15.87 -34.06 -0.04
N GLY A 227 15.03 -34.16 -1.06
CA GLY A 227 13.79 -34.91 -0.96
C GLY A 227 12.74 -34.49 -1.99
N SER A 228 11.59 -35.15 -1.91
CA SER A 228 10.44 -34.87 -2.75
C SER A 228 9.38 -34.11 -1.98
N TYR A 229 8.86 -33.06 -2.61
CA TYR A 229 7.90 -32.13 -2.04
C TYR A 229 6.67 -32.02 -2.95
N LYS A 230 5.57 -31.57 -2.34
CA LYS A 230 4.36 -31.09 -3.00
C LYS A 230 4.41 -29.58 -3.00
N LEU A 231 4.31 -29.01 -4.18
CA LEU A 231 4.13 -27.59 -4.38
C LEU A 231 2.64 -27.33 -4.56
N LEU A 232 2.01 -26.72 -3.57
CA LEU A 232 0.61 -26.32 -3.62
C LEU A 232 0.51 -24.88 -4.06
N ALA A 233 -0.48 -24.57 -4.89
CA ALA A 233 -0.85 -23.22 -5.28
C ALA A 233 -2.34 -23.01 -5.06
N ARG A 234 -2.71 -21.89 -4.44
CA ARG A 234 -4.08 -21.41 -4.37
C ARG A 234 -4.15 -20.10 -5.12
N SER A 235 -5.03 -20.01 -6.11
CA SER A 235 -5.27 -18.77 -6.83
C SER A 235 -6.76 -18.58 -7.12
N MET A 236 -7.11 -17.39 -7.57
CA MET A 236 -8.46 -17.01 -7.97
C MET A 236 -8.43 -16.18 -9.24
N TYR A 237 -9.39 -16.46 -10.12
CA TYR A 237 -9.74 -15.58 -11.21
C TYR A 237 -10.51 -14.39 -10.61
N GLU A 238 -9.86 -13.24 -10.60
CA GLU A 238 -10.47 -11.94 -10.29
C GLU A 238 -10.40 -11.07 -11.53
N ILE A 239 -11.54 -10.51 -11.95
CA ILE A 239 -11.70 -9.92 -13.28
C ILE A 239 -10.79 -8.71 -13.50
N ARG A 240 -10.39 -7.98 -12.44
CA ARG A 240 -9.47 -6.84 -12.56
C ARG A 240 -8.01 -7.24 -12.68
N ILE A 241 -7.67 -8.49 -12.37
CA ILE A 241 -6.33 -9.06 -12.62
C ILE A 241 -6.25 -9.70 -14.01
N PHE A 242 -7.30 -10.43 -14.43
CA PHE A 242 -7.27 -11.23 -15.67
C PHE A 242 -8.04 -10.61 -16.84
N GLY A 243 -8.81 -9.55 -16.61
CA GLY A 243 -9.65 -8.90 -17.61
C GLY A 243 -10.93 -9.67 -17.92
N ASP A 244 -11.99 -8.97 -18.32
CA ASP A 244 -13.25 -9.61 -18.74
C ASP A 244 -13.05 -10.39 -20.05
N PRO A 245 -13.38 -11.70 -20.12
CA PRO A 245 -13.16 -12.51 -21.32
C PRO A 245 -13.90 -11.97 -22.55
N ARG A 246 -15.00 -11.24 -22.38
CA ARG A 246 -15.74 -10.64 -23.51
C ARG A 246 -14.97 -9.50 -24.17
N ASN A 247 -14.17 -8.78 -23.40
CA ASN A 247 -13.33 -7.69 -23.92
C ASN A 247 -12.09 -8.25 -24.63
N ASN A 248 -11.71 -9.50 -24.33
CA ASN A 248 -10.52 -10.17 -24.84
C ASN A 248 -10.91 -11.27 -25.84
N GLY A 249 -11.34 -10.87 -27.04
CA GLY A 249 -11.66 -11.81 -28.13
C GLY A 249 -13.08 -12.37 -28.11
N GLY A 250 -14.00 -11.77 -27.33
CA GLY A 250 -15.42 -12.15 -27.33
C GLY A 250 -15.72 -13.50 -26.65
N ALA A 251 -14.80 -14.01 -25.82
CA ALA A 251 -14.99 -15.25 -25.10
C ALA A 251 -15.95 -15.06 -23.90
N GLU A 252 -16.59 -16.14 -23.46
CA GLU A 252 -17.46 -16.13 -22.28
C GLU A 252 -16.79 -16.74 -21.04
N SER A 253 -15.85 -17.66 -21.28
CA SER A 253 -15.20 -18.44 -20.24
C SER A 253 -14.00 -17.70 -19.64
N PRO A 254 -13.95 -17.50 -18.31
CA PRO A 254 -12.82 -16.88 -17.64
C PRO A 254 -11.62 -17.82 -17.57
N LYS A 255 -10.49 -17.41 -18.17
CA LYS A 255 -9.22 -18.13 -18.18
C LYS A 255 -8.25 -17.52 -17.19
N MET A 256 -7.67 -18.35 -16.33
CA MET A 256 -6.65 -17.93 -15.36
C MET A 256 -5.30 -18.49 -15.75
N THR A 257 -4.29 -17.63 -15.91
CA THR A 257 -2.91 -18.06 -16.17
C THR A 257 -2.00 -17.58 -15.03
N ILE A 258 -1.35 -18.51 -14.35
CA ILE A 258 -0.37 -18.22 -13.30
C ILE A 258 1.03 -18.56 -13.76
N GLY A 259 2.01 -17.77 -13.34
CA GLY A 259 3.44 -18.03 -13.59
C GLY A 259 4.10 -18.66 -12.37
N ILE A 260 5.01 -19.60 -12.61
CA ILE A 260 5.76 -20.33 -11.58
C ILE A 260 7.25 -20.20 -11.91
N ASP A 261 8.05 -19.63 -11.01
CA ASP A 261 9.50 -19.52 -11.13
C ASP A 261 10.15 -20.10 -9.88
N VAL A 262 10.93 -21.17 -10.06
CA VAL A 262 11.61 -21.89 -8.98
C VAL A 262 13.09 -21.97 -9.33
N ALA A 263 13.94 -21.41 -8.46
CA ALA A 263 15.38 -21.39 -8.66
C ALA A 263 16.15 -21.84 -7.42
N ALA A 264 17.16 -22.70 -7.61
CA ALA A 264 18.17 -23.00 -6.60
C ALA A 264 19.28 -21.95 -6.69
N CYS A 265 19.44 -21.16 -5.63
CA CYS A 265 20.39 -20.05 -5.56
C CYS A 265 21.77 -20.47 -4.99
N SER A 266 22.06 -21.76 -4.84
CA SER A 266 23.29 -22.25 -4.20
C SER A 266 24.31 -22.85 -5.19
N PRO A 267 25.52 -22.28 -5.28
CA PRO A 267 26.73 -23.00 -5.71
C PRO A 267 27.46 -23.60 -4.48
N GLN A 268 28.14 -24.74 -4.66
CA GLN A 268 28.96 -25.41 -3.64
C GLN A 268 30.27 -24.64 -3.35
N ASN A 269 30.83 -24.83 -2.14
CA ASN A 269 32.21 -24.44 -1.74
C ASN A 269 32.55 -22.95 -1.85
N THR A 270 31.60 -22.08 -1.49
CA THR A 270 31.80 -20.65 -1.57
C THR A 270 32.41 -20.05 -0.31
N VAL A 271 33.33 -19.12 -0.52
CA VAL A 271 33.90 -18.25 0.51
C VAL A 271 32.76 -17.46 1.15
N GLN A 272 32.94 -17.01 2.40
CA GLN A 272 31.98 -16.24 3.23
C GLN A 272 31.22 -15.14 2.45
N GLU A 273 31.84 -14.59 1.40
CA GLU A 273 31.29 -13.59 0.49
C GLU A 273 30.09 -14.07 -0.33
N ASP A 274 30.01 -15.28 -0.88
CA ASP A 274 28.95 -15.62 -1.86
C ASP A 274 27.59 -15.98 -1.25
N LEU A 275 27.46 -15.92 0.08
CA LEU A 275 26.18 -16.09 0.78
C LEU A 275 25.35 -14.81 0.89
N LEU A 276 25.86 -13.71 0.34
CA LEU A 276 25.20 -12.42 0.26
C LEU A 276 25.15 -11.95 -1.19
N GLU A 277 23.95 -11.66 -1.64
CA GLU A 277 23.71 -11.11 -2.96
C GLU A 277 23.39 -9.62 -2.87
N VAL A 278 23.97 -8.86 -3.81
CA VAL A 278 23.67 -7.44 -4.00
C VAL A 278 22.93 -7.31 -5.32
N HIS A 279 21.76 -6.68 -5.28
CA HIS A 279 20.90 -6.47 -6.45
C HIS A 279 20.79 -4.97 -6.74
N THR A 280 21.19 -4.57 -7.96
CA THR A 280 21.22 -3.16 -8.41
C THR A 280 20.41 -2.91 -9.68
N ASP A 281 19.64 -3.89 -10.12
CA ASP A 281 18.73 -3.74 -11.24
C ASP A 281 17.52 -2.84 -10.86
N PRO A 282 16.77 -2.32 -11.85
CA PRO A 282 15.68 -1.37 -11.61
C PRO A 282 14.55 -1.88 -10.71
N GLN A 283 14.38 -3.20 -10.57
CA GLN A 283 13.38 -3.80 -9.68
C GLN A 283 13.77 -3.63 -8.21
N HIS A 284 15.07 -3.59 -7.91
CA HIS A 284 15.60 -3.68 -6.56
C HIS A 284 16.40 -2.45 -6.14
N SER A 285 16.41 -1.43 -6.99
CA SER A 285 17.11 -0.18 -6.76
C SER A 285 16.26 1.04 -7.10
N ASN A 286 16.35 2.04 -6.22
CA ASN A 286 15.78 3.36 -6.45
C ASN A 286 16.93 4.30 -6.75
N VAL A 287 17.10 4.64 -8.02
CA VAL A 287 18.22 5.45 -8.51
C VAL A 287 17.65 6.70 -9.20
N PRO A 288 17.91 7.92 -8.69
CA PRO A 288 17.47 9.15 -9.33
C PRO A 288 18.28 9.44 -10.60
N HIS A 289 17.79 10.37 -11.42
CA HIS A 289 18.55 10.91 -12.54
C HIS A 289 19.64 11.89 -12.07
N VAL A 290 20.62 12.11 -12.94
CA VAL A 290 21.61 13.17 -12.81
C VAL A 290 21.20 14.33 -13.73
N VAL A 291 20.86 15.49 -13.18
CA VAL A 291 20.42 16.67 -13.95
C VAL A 291 21.53 17.71 -13.96
N GLY A 292 22.05 18.06 -15.14
CA GLY A 292 23.13 19.05 -15.26
C GLY A 292 24.39 18.69 -14.44
N GLY A 293 24.68 17.39 -14.29
CA GLY A 293 25.79 16.88 -13.47
C GLY A 293 25.49 16.70 -11.98
N TRP A 294 24.27 16.99 -11.51
CA TRP A 294 23.87 16.85 -10.09
C TRP A 294 22.90 15.69 -9.88
N ILE A 295 23.14 14.84 -8.89
CA ILE A 295 22.20 13.79 -8.50
C ILE A 295 20.92 14.47 -8.01
N ALA A 296 19.80 14.19 -8.67
CA ALA A 296 18.52 14.78 -8.30
C ALA A 296 17.94 14.05 -7.08
N GLY A 297 18.43 14.29 -5.88
CA GLY A 297 17.84 13.69 -4.70
C GLY A 297 18.76 13.53 -3.51
N VAL A 298 18.18 12.98 -2.44
CA VAL A 298 18.90 12.64 -1.19
C VAL A 298 19.94 11.54 -1.35
N GLY A 299 19.79 10.65 -2.34
CA GLY A 299 20.65 9.50 -2.49
C GLY A 299 20.04 8.41 -3.37
N LEU A 300 20.30 7.15 -3.05
CA LEU A 300 19.82 6.01 -3.82
C LEU A 300 19.63 4.78 -2.93
N THR A 301 19.11 3.70 -3.50
CA THR A 301 18.96 2.43 -2.80
C THR A 301 19.27 1.27 -3.72
N PHE A 302 19.78 0.19 -3.15
CA PHE A 302 19.93 -1.12 -3.76
C PHE A 302 19.53 -2.18 -2.73
N ALA A 303 19.43 -3.45 -3.11
CA ALA A 303 18.98 -4.47 -2.17
C ALA A 303 20.06 -5.49 -1.83
N VAL A 304 20.00 -6.03 -0.60
CA VAL A 304 20.88 -7.09 -0.11
C VAL A 304 20.04 -8.27 0.35
N ARG A 305 20.33 -9.47 -0.17
CA ARG A 305 19.66 -10.73 0.18
C ARG A 305 20.63 -11.68 0.88
N ASN A 306 20.20 -12.26 1.99
CA ASN A 306 20.98 -13.23 2.76
C ASN A 306 20.57 -14.68 2.43
N LEU A 307 21.46 -15.40 1.76
CA LEU A 307 21.27 -16.81 1.39
C LEU A 307 21.64 -17.78 2.53
N ALA A 308 22.30 -17.31 3.59
CA ALA A 308 22.69 -18.17 4.70
C ALA A 308 21.46 -18.65 5.48
N SER A 309 21.49 -19.90 5.95
CA SER A 309 20.39 -20.51 6.70
C SER A 309 20.37 -20.17 8.20
N LYS A 310 21.50 -19.67 8.75
CA LYS A 310 21.67 -19.48 10.20
C LYS A 310 22.38 -18.19 10.62
N ARG A 311 23.07 -17.50 9.70
CA ARG A 311 23.89 -16.33 10.01
C ARG A 311 23.14 -15.05 9.72
N THR A 312 23.26 -14.08 10.63
CA THR A 312 22.79 -12.71 10.42
C THR A 312 24.00 -11.83 10.09
N PHE A 313 23.85 -10.95 9.10
CA PHE A 313 24.87 -9.98 8.74
C PHE A 313 24.44 -8.58 9.14
N THR A 314 25.41 -7.75 9.47
CA THR A 314 25.19 -6.34 9.80
C THR A 314 25.87 -5.47 8.75
N LEU A 315 25.14 -4.50 8.19
CA LEU A 315 25.68 -3.51 7.27
C LEU A 315 26.38 -2.43 8.10
N GLU A 316 27.69 -2.27 7.94
CA GLU A 316 28.50 -1.41 8.81
C GLU A 316 28.84 -0.08 8.15
N SER A 317 29.28 -0.10 6.88
CA SER A 317 29.56 1.13 6.14
C SER A 317 29.47 0.96 4.62
N ILE A 318 29.35 2.07 3.91
CA ILE A 318 29.44 2.14 2.45
C ILE A 318 30.39 3.27 2.06
N GLU A 319 31.26 3.02 1.08
CA GLU A 319 32.28 3.97 0.62
C GLU A 319 32.26 4.08 -0.92
N VAL A 320 32.47 5.28 -1.47
CA VAL A 320 32.60 5.50 -2.92
C VAL A 320 34.00 5.10 -3.38
N THR A 321 34.12 4.21 -4.36
CA THR A 321 35.41 3.56 -4.71
C THR A 321 36.19 4.29 -5.82
N GLU A 322 35.52 5.00 -6.72
CA GLU A 322 36.15 5.68 -7.88
C GLU A 322 35.43 7.00 -8.12
N LEU A 323 36.08 8.17 -7.91
CA LEU A 323 35.69 9.48 -8.48
C LEU A 323 36.70 10.64 -8.26
N THR A 324 37.90 10.42 -7.70
CA THR A 324 38.89 11.51 -7.49
C THR A 324 40.34 11.04 -7.59
N PRO A 325 41.24 11.81 -8.24
CA PRO A 325 42.68 11.70 -8.01
C PRO A 325 42.99 11.89 -6.52
N GLN A 326 44.00 11.20 -5.99
CA GLN A 326 44.37 11.09 -4.56
C GLN A 326 44.70 12.42 -3.84
N THR A 327 44.58 13.58 -4.52
CA THR A 327 44.97 14.91 -4.03
C THR A 327 43.83 15.93 -3.94
N ALA A 328 42.58 15.55 -4.24
CA ALA A 328 41.41 16.44 -4.16
C ALA A 328 40.34 15.91 -3.19
N SER A 329 39.59 16.81 -2.52
CA SER A 329 38.42 16.44 -1.72
C SER A 329 37.42 15.62 -2.56
N PRO A 330 36.81 14.56 -2.00
CA PRO A 330 35.92 13.69 -2.77
C PRO A 330 34.70 14.46 -3.27
N ARG A 331 34.38 14.31 -4.57
CA ARG A 331 33.21 14.94 -5.21
C ARG A 331 31.88 14.38 -4.70
N LEU A 332 31.89 13.12 -4.26
CA LEU A 332 30.78 12.40 -3.66
C LEU A 332 31.23 11.73 -2.37
N VAL A 333 30.42 11.87 -1.33
CA VAL A 333 30.50 11.08 -0.10
C VAL A 333 29.20 10.29 0.03
N ALA A 334 29.30 9.01 0.40
CA ALA A 334 28.15 8.15 0.61
C ALA A 334 28.15 7.60 2.03
N GLU A 335 26.98 7.47 2.63
CA GLU A 335 26.78 6.87 3.94
C GLU A 335 25.51 6.02 3.96
N LEU A 336 25.45 5.04 4.87
CA LEU A 336 24.23 4.28 5.10
C LEU A 336 23.22 5.18 5.80
N GLY A 337 21.97 5.22 5.33
CA GLY A 337 20.93 6.03 5.96
C GLY A 337 20.63 5.61 7.40
N HIS A 338 20.85 4.33 7.73
CA HIS A 338 20.89 3.81 9.09
C HIS A 338 21.52 2.41 9.11
N LYS A 339 21.92 1.95 10.29
CA LYS A 339 22.46 0.61 10.49
C LYS A 339 21.36 -0.45 10.29
N LEU A 340 21.63 -1.45 9.45
CA LEU A 340 20.70 -2.52 9.11
C LEU A 340 21.31 -3.89 9.39
N THR A 341 20.47 -4.83 9.82
CA THR A 341 20.80 -6.25 9.86
C THR A 341 20.00 -7.02 8.81
N VAL A 342 20.59 -8.09 8.28
CA VAL A 342 19.98 -8.97 7.28
C VAL A 342 19.94 -10.39 7.85
N ALA A 343 18.78 -10.78 8.37
CA ALA A 343 18.56 -12.10 8.94
C ALA A 343 18.58 -13.20 7.85
N PRO A 344 18.73 -14.50 8.21
CA PRO A 344 18.61 -15.61 7.27
C PRO A 344 17.34 -15.50 6.42
N ALA A 345 17.46 -15.75 5.11
CA ALA A 345 16.39 -15.65 4.12
C ALA A 345 15.72 -14.27 3.98
N GLN A 346 16.25 -13.23 4.64
CA GLN A 346 15.73 -11.88 4.55
C GLN A 346 16.38 -11.13 3.38
N THR A 347 15.58 -10.23 2.82
CA THR A 347 16.06 -9.18 1.93
C THR A 347 15.77 -7.83 2.57
N VAL A 348 16.71 -6.89 2.46
CA VAL A 348 16.52 -5.49 2.88
C VAL A 348 16.92 -4.55 1.75
N LEU A 349 16.23 -3.41 1.68
CA LEU A 349 16.63 -2.27 0.87
C LEU A 349 17.66 -1.44 1.64
N VAL A 350 18.80 -1.13 1.04
CA VAL A 350 19.89 -0.38 1.66
C VAL A 350 19.79 1.09 1.26
N PRO A 351 19.29 1.99 2.13
CA PRO A 351 19.29 3.42 1.84
C PRO A 351 20.72 3.95 1.89
N VAL A 352 21.15 4.57 0.80
CA VAL A 352 22.45 5.25 0.68
C VAL A 352 22.20 6.74 0.52
N ILE A 353 22.67 7.52 1.47
CA ILE A 353 22.62 8.99 1.41
C ILE A 353 23.86 9.48 0.69
N ILE A 354 23.70 10.40 -0.26
CA ILE A 354 24.80 10.91 -1.07
C ILE A 354 24.92 12.43 -0.89
N ASN A 355 26.10 12.85 -0.43
CA ASN A 355 26.49 14.25 -0.37
C ASN A 355 27.42 14.57 -1.55
N GLN A 356 26.95 15.45 -2.44
CA GLN A 356 27.67 15.88 -3.63
C GLN A 356 28.22 17.30 -3.46
N SER A 357 29.52 17.48 -3.70
CA SER A 357 30.19 18.79 -3.56
C SER A 357 30.49 19.48 -4.90
N ALA A 358 30.50 18.73 -6.01
CA ALA A 358 30.74 19.24 -7.35
C ALA A 358 30.01 18.43 -8.42
N ALA A 359 29.72 19.06 -9.56
CA ALA A 359 29.08 18.40 -10.70
C ALA A 359 29.87 17.18 -11.19
N LEU A 360 29.14 16.12 -11.53
CA LEU A 360 29.66 14.93 -12.20
C LEU A 360 29.98 15.24 -13.65
N ASP A 361 31.01 14.58 -14.18
CA ASP A 361 31.26 14.56 -15.61
C ASP A 361 30.09 13.88 -16.33
N SER A 362 29.65 14.43 -17.45
CA SER A 362 28.69 13.85 -18.39
C SER A 362 29.03 12.41 -18.81
N ASN A 363 30.31 12.02 -18.80
CA ASN A 363 30.77 10.68 -19.14
C ASN A 363 30.65 9.67 -17.98
N THR A 364 30.30 10.11 -16.77
CA THR A 364 30.16 9.23 -15.60
C THR A 364 28.84 8.46 -15.70
N VAL A 365 28.87 7.27 -16.28
CA VAL A 365 27.66 6.43 -16.48
C VAL A 365 27.37 5.44 -15.33
N LEU A 366 28.28 5.32 -14.35
CA LEU A 366 28.19 4.35 -13.26
C LEU A 366 28.79 4.92 -11.97
N LEU A 367 28.14 4.69 -10.84
CA LEU A 367 28.73 4.83 -9.50
C LEU A 367 29.19 3.47 -8.98
N ARG A 368 30.36 3.44 -8.35
CA ARG A 368 30.91 2.25 -7.68
C ARG A 368 31.01 2.49 -6.19
N PHE A 369 30.49 1.54 -5.42
CA PHE A 369 30.61 1.53 -3.97
C PHE A 369 31.25 0.23 -3.47
N THR A 370 31.84 0.31 -2.29
CA THR A 370 32.23 -0.83 -1.48
C THR A 370 31.36 -0.85 -0.23
N LEU A 371 30.50 -1.87 -0.10
CA LEU A 371 29.71 -2.14 1.11
C LEU A 371 30.52 -3.04 2.05
N ARG A 372 30.71 -2.61 3.30
CA ARG A 372 31.37 -3.40 4.35
C ARG A 372 30.35 -3.99 5.32
N LEU A 373 30.51 -5.26 5.63
CA LEU A 373 29.62 -6.01 6.52
C LEU A 373 30.38 -6.78 7.58
N SER A 374 29.71 -7.04 8.70
CA SER A 374 30.16 -7.92 9.77
C SER A 374 29.19 -9.11 9.96
N SER A 375 29.72 -10.25 10.40
CA SER A 375 28.94 -11.46 10.69
C SER A 375 28.78 -11.66 12.20
N SER A 376 27.66 -12.21 12.64
CA SER A 376 27.37 -12.42 14.07
C SER A 376 28.13 -13.57 14.74
N SER A 377 28.95 -14.37 14.01
CA SER A 377 29.44 -15.68 14.51
C SER A 377 30.95 -15.96 14.43
N GLU A 378 31.84 -14.96 14.33
CA GLU A 378 33.29 -15.15 14.47
C GLU A 378 33.90 -13.91 15.17
N SER A 379 35.09 -14.04 15.76
CA SER A 379 35.82 -12.93 16.37
C SER A 379 35.75 -11.69 15.47
N ALA A 380 35.53 -10.51 16.05
CA ALA A 380 35.18 -9.22 15.42
C ALA A 380 36.15 -8.66 14.34
N SER A 381 36.95 -9.50 13.69
CA SER A 381 38.02 -9.17 12.76
C SER A 381 37.79 -9.58 11.29
N GLU A 382 36.76 -10.37 10.96
CA GLU A 382 36.45 -10.70 9.56
C GLU A 382 35.40 -9.75 8.97
N TRP A 383 35.86 -8.85 8.10
CA TRP A 383 35.02 -7.92 7.35
C TRP A 383 34.76 -8.49 5.96
N ILE A 384 33.49 -8.48 5.54
CA ILE A 384 33.08 -8.87 4.18
C ILE A 384 32.93 -7.58 3.37
N SER A 385 33.53 -7.53 2.18
CA SER A 385 33.40 -6.38 1.27
C SER A 385 32.66 -6.79 0.00
N LYS A 386 31.61 -6.05 -0.35
CA LYS A 386 30.83 -6.26 -1.58
C LYS A 386 30.91 -5.03 -2.49
N SER A 387 31.25 -5.26 -3.76
CA SER A 387 31.21 -4.21 -4.78
C SER A 387 29.77 -3.99 -5.23
N VAL A 388 29.33 -2.74 -5.22
CA VAL A 388 28.02 -2.30 -5.69
C VAL A 388 28.23 -1.40 -6.90
N ARG A 389 27.46 -1.63 -7.98
CA ARG A 389 27.55 -0.88 -9.24
C ARG A 389 26.18 -0.32 -9.58
N ILE A 390 26.06 1.00 -9.59
CA ILE A 390 24.79 1.70 -9.83
C ILE A 390 24.84 2.47 -11.16
N PRO A 391 24.02 2.10 -12.16
CA PRO A 391 23.95 2.85 -13.42
C PRO A 391 23.32 4.22 -13.22
N LEU A 392 23.85 5.23 -13.94
CA LEU A 392 23.34 6.60 -13.92
C LEU A 392 22.66 6.95 -15.25
N ILE A 393 21.59 7.73 -15.16
CA ILE A 393 20.90 8.32 -16.32
C ILE A 393 21.05 9.83 -16.23
N HIS A 394 21.70 10.42 -17.22
CA HIS A 394 21.90 11.87 -17.30
C HIS A 394 20.75 12.57 -18.03
N LYS A 395 20.36 13.74 -17.52
CA LYS A 395 19.36 14.64 -18.07
C LYS A 395 19.97 16.04 -18.25
N PRO A 396 19.58 16.77 -19.30
CA PRO A 396 20.04 18.14 -19.52
C PRO A 396 19.71 19.08 -18.35
N ALA A 397 20.52 20.11 -18.17
CA ALA A 397 20.25 21.23 -17.27
C ALA A 397 19.06 22.05 -17.79
N PHE A 398 17.84 21.77 -17.30
CA PHE A 398 16.62 22.43 -17.80
C PHE A 398 16.61 23.95 -17.58
N TRP A 399 17.43 24.47 -16.66
CA TRP A 399 17.61 25.90 -16.41
C TRP A 399 18.51 26.59 -17.45
N GLU A 400 19.29 25.83 -18.23
CA GLU A 400 20.16 26.32 -19.31
C GLU A 400 19.57 26.05 -20.71
N ALA A 401 18.60 25.13 -20.81
CA ALA A 401 18.00 24.75 -22.08
C ALA A 401 17.29 25.95 -22.74
N THR A 402 17.73 26.31 -23.95
CA THR A 402 17.00 27.18 -24.88
C THR A 402 15.77 26.44 -25.40
N SER A 403 14.79 26.25 -24.52
CA SER A 403 13.79 25.19 -24.64
C SER A 403 12.95 25.31 -25.93
N SER A 404 12.94 24.22 -26.72
CA SER A 404 11.80 23.92 -27.58
C SER A 404 10.56 23.81 -26.70
N ALA A 405 9.42 24.35 -27.15
CA ALA A 405 8.15 24.26 -26.42
C ALA A 405 7.66 22.81 -26.23
N ASP A 406 8.21 21.87 -27.01
CA ASP A 406 7.83 20.46 -27.04
C ASP A 406 8.62 19.58 -26.05
N ASP A 407 9.67 20.09 -25.40
CA ASP A 407 10.45 19.30 -24.44
C ASP A 407 9.92 19.42 -23.00
N HIS A 408 9.37 18.32 -22.49
CA HIS A 408 8.87 18.21 -21.12
C HIS A 408 9.97 18.40 -20.08
N ASN A 409 11.24 18.06 -20.38
CA ASN A 409 12.34 18.08 -19.41
C ASN A 409 12.06 17.27 -18.13
N ALA A 410 11.23 16.22 -18.20
CA ALA A 410 10.91 15.38 -17.06
C ALA A 410 12.12 14.55 -16.60
N TYR A 411 12.33 14.49 -15.28
CA TYR A 411 13.40 13.71 -14.65
C TYR A 411 12.92 13.04 -13.35
N ILE A 412 13.66 12.04 -12.89
CA ILE A 412 13.37 11.31 -11.66
C ILE A 412 14.26 11.87 -10.55
N TYR A 413 13.65 12.18 -9.42
CA TYR A 413 14.34 12.51 -8.19
C TYR A 413 14.05 11.51 -7.08
N SER A 414 14.95 11.43 -6.10
CA SER A 414 14.81 10.56 -4.93
C SER A 414 14.62 11.36 -3.64
N TYR A 415 13.85 10.83 -2.71
CA TYR A 415 13.59 11.41 -1.40
C TYR A 415 13.51 10.32 -0.32
N LEU A 416 13.60 10.70 0.96
CA LEU A 416 13.38 9.78 2.08
C LEU A 416 11.89 9.72 2.44
N ALA A 417 11.34 8.52 2.49
CA ALA A 417 10.04 8.28 3.11
C ALA A 417 10.16 8.24 4.65
N ALA A 418 9.02 8.28 5.34
CA ALA A 418 8.97 8.28 6.81
C ALA A 418 9.64 7.06 7.47
N ASP A 419 9.76 5.95 6.75
CA ASP A 419 10.44 4.73 7.20
C ASP A 419 11.93 4.68 6.83
N SER A 420 12.51 5.82 6.44
CA SER A 420 13.92 5.97 6.05
C SER A 420 14.32 5.17 4.82
N THR A 421 13.35 4.69 4.03
CA THR A 421 13.60 4.12 2.70
C THR A 421 13.73 5.24 1.67
N VAL A 422 14.64 5.10 0.70
CA VAL A 422 14.71 6.04 -0.43
C VAL A 422 13.65 5.67 -1.45
N GLN A 423 12.79 6.62 -1.78
CA GLN A 423 11.70 6.49 -2.75
C GLN A 423 11.94 7.42 -3.94
N LEU A 424 11.24 7.16 -5.05
CA LEU A 424 11.36 7.96 -6.27
C LEU A 424 10.09 8.76 -6.57
N ALA A 425 10.28 9.89 -7.24
CA ALA A 425 9.24 10.70 -7.85
C ALA A 425 9.77 11.30 -9.16
N ALA A 426 8.90 11.52 -10.15
CA ALA A 426 9.24 12.29 -11.34
C ALA A 426 8.87 13.76 -11.12
N ALA A 427 9.69 14.68 -11.65
CA ALA A 427 9.44 16.12 -11.65
C ALA A 427 9.49 16.66 -13.09
N THR A 428 8.57 17.57 -13.39
CA THR A 428 8.51 18.33 -14.64
C THR A 428 8.60 19.82 -14.32
N PRO A 429 9.64 20.54 -14.80
CA PRO A 429 9.85 21.95 -14.47
C PRO A 429 8.85 22.88 -15.16
N PRO A 430 8.53 24.04 -14.56
CA PRO A 430 7.78 25.09 -15.24
C PRO A 430 8.53 25.60 -16.48
N LYS A 431 7.82 26.11 -17.48
CA LYS A 431 8.41 26.71 -18.70
C LYS A 431 9.12 28.03 -18.39
N LEU A 432 8.57 28.79 -17.46
CA LEU A 432 9.13 30.06 -17.03
C LEU A 432 9.70 29.89 -15.62
N ALA A 433 10.97 30.25 -15.43
CA ALA A 433 11.44 30.53 -14.08
C ALA A 433 10.65 31.74 -13.55
N GLY A 434 10.17 31.66 -12.32
CA GLY A 434 9.38 32.72 -11.69
C GLY A 434 10.08 34.08 -11.79
N ARG A 435 9.30 35.15 -11.92
CA ARG A 435 9.85 36.51 -11.92
C ARG A 435 10.51 36.75 -10.57
N SER A 436 11.69 37.38 -10.58
CA SER A 436 12.34 37.96 -9.39
C SER A 436 11.50 39.12 -8.86
N ALA A 437 10.31 38.84 -8.34
CA ALA A 437 9.57 39.76 -7.49
C ALA A 437 10.14 39.61 -6.08
N THR A 438 10.15 40.69 -5.32
CA THR A 438 10.55 40.75 -3.91
C THR A 438 10.11 39.50 -3.13
N ARG A 439 10.88 39.10 -2.09
CA ARG A 439 10.70 37.92 -1.21
C ARG A 439 9.30 37.72 -0.58
N THR A 440 8.31 38.52 -0.97
CA THR A 440 6.97 38.72 -0.44
C THR A 440 5.84 38.44 -1.44
N GLY A 441 6.12 38.08 -2.70
CA GLY A 441 5.09 37.73 -3.69
C GLY A 441 4.48 36.32 -3.48
N PRO A 442 3.26 36.05 -3.99
CA PRO A 442 2.62 34.74 -3.85
C PRO A 442 3.34 33.67 -4.69
N LEU A 443 3.64 32.54 -4.07
CA LEU A 443 4.30 31.41 -4.73
C LEU A 443 3.30 30.58 -5.58
N PRO A 444 3.72 30.05 -6.74
CA PRO A 444 2.90 29.17 -7.57
C PRO A 444 2.48 27.90 -6.83
N PRO A 445 1.33 27.29 -7.18
CA PRO A 445 0.94 25.99 -6.68
C PRO A 445 1.76 24.86 -7.31
N LEU A 446 1.69 23.69 -6.70
CA LEU A 446 2.27 22.45 -7.22
C LEU A 446 1.18 21.55 -7.81
N ILE A 447 1.43 20.93 -8.96
CA ILE A 447 0.57 19.89 -9.51
C ILE A 447 1.07 18.54 -9.02
N LEU A 448 0.31 17.91 -8.12
CA LEU A 448 0.59 16.56 -7.64
C LEU A 448 -0.23 15.56 -8.45
N THR A 449 0.48 14.73 -9.23
CA THR A 449 -0.15 13.73 -10.10
C THR A 449 0.05 12.32 -9.57
N LEU A 450 -1.04 11.58 -9.45
CA LEU A 450 -1.06 10.21 -8.94
C LEU A 450 -1.32 9.23 -10.10
N HIS A 451 -0.46 8.22 -10.23
CA HIS A 451 -0.50 7.27 -11.34
C HIS A 451 -1.48 6.10 -11.11
N GLY A 452 -1.86 5.44 -12.20
CA GLY A 452 -2.68 4.22 -12.18
C GLY A 452 -1.92 3.00 -11.66
N ALA A 453 -2.64 1.91 -11.42
CA ALA A 453 -2.06 0.65 -10.95
C ALA A 453 -1.11 0.05 -12.01
N GLY A 454 0.06 -0.41 -11.57
CA GLY A 454 1.09 -1.03 -12.42
C GLY A 454 1.96 -0.05 -13.20
N VAL A 455 1.86 1.26 -12.97
CA VAL A 455 2.70 2.26 -13.66
C VAL A 455 4.05 2.39 -12.96
N ASP A 456 5.14 2.11 -13.66
CA ASP A 456 6.50 2.49 -13.23
C ASP A 456 6.86 3.87 -13.78
N LEU A 457 7.26 4.79 -12.89
CA LEU A 457 7.67 6.14 -13.28
C LEU A 457 8.98 6.17 -14.08
N ARG A 458 9.78 5.10 -14.03
CA ARG A 458 11.06 5.01 -14.75
C ARG A 458 10.92 5.12 -16.27
N ASP A 459 9.77 4.73 -16.81
CA ASP A 459 9.49 4.85 -18.24
C ASP A 459 9.13 6.28 -18.67
N LEU A 460 8.87 7.19 -17.71
CA LEU A 460 8.48 8.59 -17.92
C LEU A 460 7.24 8.81 -18.80
N PHE A 461 6.62 7.76 -19.35
CA PHE A 461 5.45 7.82 -20.21
C PHE A 461 4.31 8.62 -19.58
N PHE A 462 4.01 8.35 -18.30
CA PHE A 462 2.94 9.04 -17.59
C PHE A 462 3.26 10.53 -17.43
N SER A 463 4.48 10.88 -16.98
CA SER A 463 4.90 12.28 -16.86
C SER A 463 4.87 13.03 -18.19
N ASN A 464 5.28 12.37 -19.28
CA ASN A 464 5.27 12.95 -20.62
C ASN A 464 3.86 13.08 -21.22
N SER A 465 2.84 12.43 -20.66
CA SER A 465 1.45 12.63 -21.08
C SER A 465 0.86 13.98 -20.61
N ILE A 466 1.52 14.64 -19.66
CA ILE A 466 1.08 15.91 -19.06
C ILE A 466 1.85 17.06 -19.72
N ARG A 467 1.13 18.05 -20.28
CA ARG A 467 1.79 19.23 -20.86
C ARG A 467 2.62 19.95 -19.80
N ARG A 468 3.83 20.40 -20.18
CA ARG A 468 4.66 21.26 -19.34
C ARG A 468 3.96 22.60 -19.10
N GLN A 469 3.79 22.97 -17.83
CA GLN A 469 3.04 24.16 -17.40
C GLN A 469 3.92 25.42 -17.37
N GLU A 470 3.30 26.59 -17.44
CA GLU A 470 4.05 27.87 -17.45
C GLU A 470 4.66 28.21 -16.11
N ASP A 471 3.84 28.23 -15.04
CA ASP A 471 4.23 28.74 -13.71
C ASP A 471 4.52 27.63 -12.68
N SER A 472 3.93 26.45 -12.85
CA SER A 472 3.90 25.39 -11.83
C SER A 472 4.77 24.19 -12.17
N TRP A 473 5.39 23.63 -11.12
CA TRP A 473 5.95 22.28 -11.15
C TRP A 473 4.84 21.23 -11.26
N SER A 474 5.13 20.12 -11.93
CA SER A 474 4.34 18.88 -11.81
C SER A 474 5.22 17.79 -11.24
N ILE A 475 4.74 17.11 -10.19
CA ILE A 475 5.42 15.95 -9.61
C ILE A 475 4.53 14.72 -9.62
N LEU A 476 5.16 13.55 -9.78
CA LEU A 476 4.53 12.25 -9.82
C LEU A 476 5.33 11.28 -8.92
N PRO A 477 4.93 11.07 -7.66
CA PRO A 477 5.57 10.09 -6.78
C PRO A 477 5.30 8.65 -7.22
N THR A 478 6.15 7.70 -6.82
CA THR A 478 5.90 6.25 -6.95
C THR A 478 4.75 5.74 -6.10
N GLY A 479 4.43 6.42 -4.99
CA GLY A 479 3.55 5.84 -3.98
C GLY A 479 4.10 4.54 -3.38
N ARG A 480 5.44 4.37 -3.35
CA ARG A 480 6.23 3.21 -2.90
C ARG A 480 6.46 2.12 -3.95
N THR A 481 5.40 1.54 -4.50
CA THR A 481 5.46 0.51 -5.55
C THR A 481 4.47 0.85 -6.66
N PRO A 482 4.55 0.25 -7.87
CA PRO A 482 3.63 0.57 -8.97
C PRO A 482 2.14 0.34 -8.64
N TRP A 483 1.82 -0.40 -7.58
CA TRP A 483 0.46 -0.58 -7.05
C TRP A 483 0.25 0.10 -5.68
N GLY A 484 1.29 0.19 -4.86
CA GLY A 484 1.26 0.81 -3.54
C GLY A 484 0.14 0.27 -2.64
N TYR A 485 -0.33 1.14 -1.75
CA TYR A 485 -1.50 0.93 -0.91
C TYR A 485 -2.69 1.74 -1.43
N ASP A 486 -2.95 1.70 -2.74
CA ASP A 486 -4.02 2.44 -3.42
C ASP A 486 -4.03 3.95 -3.11
N TRP A 487 -2.84 4.53 -2.89
CA TRP A 487 -2.65 5.93 -2.47
C TRP A 487 -3.17 6.30 -1.07
N GLN A 488 -3.46 5.32 -0.22
CA GLN A 488 -3.68 5.51 1.22
C GLN A 488 -2.42 5.15 2.03
N LEU A 489 -2.49 5.30 3.36
CA LEU A 489 -1.48 4.80 4.30
C LEU A 489 -0.05 5.24 3.92
N ALA A 490 0.87 4.29 3.80
CA ALA A 490 2.27 4.53 3.48
C ALA A 490 2.46 5.14 2.09
N SER A 491 1.56 4.90 1.12
CA SER A 491 1.61 5.54 -0.20
C SER A 491 1.22 7.02 -0.14
N PHE A 492 0.22 7.36 0.67
CA PHE A 492 -0.13 8.76 0.95
C PHE A 492 1.02 9.50 1.64
N GLN A 493 1.61 8.88 2.68
CA GLN A 493 2.76 9.45 3.39
C GLN A 493 3.97 9.64 2.46
N ALA A 494 4.21 8.70 1.55
CA ALA A 494 5.28 8.81 0.55
C ALA A 494 5.01 9.95 -0.44
N ALA A 495 3.77 10.20 -0.85
CA ALA A 495 3.42 11.32 -1.72
C ALA A 495 3.63 12.68 -1.01
N ASP A 496 3.17 12.82 0.24
CA ASP A 496 3.39 14.04 1.03
C ASP A 496 4.89 14.27 1.30
N ALA A 497 5.67 13.21 1.60
CA ALA A 497 7.12 13.30 1.76
C ALA A 497 7.83 13.74 0.45
N ALA A 498 7.35 13.29 -0.71
CA ALA A 498 7.89 13.72 -2.01
C ALA A 498 7.70 15.22 -2.23
N VAL A 499 6.51 15.76 -1.89
CA VAL A 499 6.20 17.20 -1.96
C VAL A 499 7.12 17.98 -1.02
N THR A 500 7.18 17.58 0.25
CA THR A 500 7.99 18.27 1.27
C THR A 500 9.47 18.28 0.91
N ALA A 501 10.05 17.13 0.59
CA ALA A 501 11.46 17.05 0.25
C ALA A 501 11.80 17.84 -1.04
N PHE A 502 10.89 17.85 -2.01
CA PHE A 502 11.09 18.64 -3.23
C PHE A 502 10.97 20.15 -2.96
N HIS A 503 10.06 20.58 -2.09
CA HIS A 503 9.95 21.99 -1.66
C HIS A 503 11.20 22.48 -0.92
N GLU A 504 11.74 21.64 -0.02
CA GLU A 504 12.91 21.97 0.79
C GLU A 504 14.20 22.02 -0.04
N HIS A 505 14.35 21.11 -1.01
CA HIS A 505 15.62 20.91 -1.70
C HIS A 505 15.63 21.28 -3.18
N LEU A 506 14.48 21.41 -3.84
CA LEU A 506 14.33 21.60 -5.29
C LEU A 506 15.24 20.66 -6.10
N TYR A 507 15.19 19.37 -5.76
CA TYR A 507 16.09 18.36 -6.30
C TYR A 507 16.17 18.41 -7.84
N GLY A 508 17.38 18.38 -8.36
CA GLY A 508 17.67 18.55 -9.78
C GLY A 508 18.30 19.91 -10.09
N LEU A 509 18.11 20.94 -9.25
CA LEU A 509 18.90 22.17 -9.34
C LEU A 509 20.29 21.98 -8.70
N PRO A 510 21.33 22.69 -9.19
CA PRO A 510 22.67 22.67 -8.60
C PRO A 510 22.66 23.14 -7.13
N ALA A 511 23.35 22.42 -6.25
CA ALA A 511 23.55 22.86 -4.87
C ALA A 511 24.34 24.18 -4.78
N THR A 512 25.08 24.53 -5.83
CA THR A 512 25.86 25.78 -5.96
C THR A 512 25.07 26.95 -6.55
N MET A 513 23.82 26.75 -6.98
CA MET A 513 22.97 27.82 -7.51
C MET A 513 22.64 28.82 -6.39
N SER A 514 22.64 30.14 -6.69
CA SER A 514 22.37 31.15 -5.66
C SER A 514 20.96 30.99 -5.09
N GLU A 515 20.76 31.39 -3.83
CA GLU A 515 19.43 31.36 -3.22
C GLU A 515 18.42 32.18 -4.03
N GLU A 516 18.82 33.35 -4.53
CA GLU A 516 17.96 34.21 -5.36
C GLU A 516 17.55 33.54 -6.68
N GLU A 517 18.43 32.74 -7.29
CA GLU A 517 18.13 31.96 -8.49
C GLU A 517 17.23 30.77 -8.18
N ARG A 518 17.52 30.04 -7.09
CA ARG A 518 16.69 28.92 -6.61
C ARG A 518 15.27 29.36 -6.26
N GLN A 519 15.11 30.52 -5.62
CA GLN A 519 13.80 31.05 -5.25
C GLN A 519 12.89 31.30 -6.45
N ARG A 520 13.43 31.49 -7.66
CA ARG A 520 12.62 31.61 -8.89
C ARG A 520 11.90 30.32 -9.26
N TRP A 521 12.38 29.18 -8.75
CA TRP A 521 11.78 27.87 -8.96
C TRP A 521 10.91 27.42 -7.77
N GLN A 522 10.74 28.27 -6.76
CA GLN A 522 10.00 27.89 -5.56
C GLN A 522 8.48 27.85 -5.81
N PHE A 523 7.79 27.04 -5.03
CA PHE A 523 6.34 26.87 -5.05
C PHE A 523 5.79 26.79 -3.62
N ASP A 524 4.48 26.96 -3.47
CA ASP A 524 3.77 26.82 -2.19
C ASP A 524 3.35 25.34 -1.98
N PRO A 525 3.90 24.62 -0.98
CA PRO A 525 3.60 23.21 -0.74
C PRO A 525 2.20 23.01 -0.13
N GLU A 526 1.53 24.09 0.28
CA GLU A 526 0.17 24.07 0.83
C GLU A 526 -0.90 24.42 -0.22
N LYS A 527 -0.51 24.69 -1.47
CA LYS A 527 -1.43 24.91 -2.61
C LYS A 527 -1.22 23.82 -3.66
N LEU A 528 -1.96 22.73 -3.53
CA LEU A 528 -1.83 21.59 -4.44
C LEU A 528 -3.00 21.51 -5.43
N PHE A 529 -2.69 21.38 -6.72
CA PHE A 529 -3.65 20.88 -7.69
C PHE A 529 -3.49 19.36 -7.77
N ILE A 530 -4.53 18.63 -7.37
CA ILE A 530 -4.46 17.17 -7.29
C ILE A 530 -5.07 16.57 -8.55
N MET A 531 -4.33 15.70 -9.21
CA MET A 531 -4.87 14.94 -10.33
C MET A 531 -4.40 13.49 -10.38
N GLY A 532 -5.16 12.65 -11.07
CA GLY A 532 -4.77 11.26 -11.26
C GLY A 532 -5.70 10.47 -12.16
N HIS A 533 -5.27 9.28 -12.56
CA HIS A 533 -6.02 8.36 -13.43
C HIS A 533 -6.14 6.97 -12.81
N SER A 534 -7.29 6.29 -12.99
CA SER A 534 -7.52 4.92 -12.50
C SER A 534 -7.31 4.80 -10.98
N ASN A 535 -6.38 3.97 -10.50
CA ASN A 535 -5.99 3.93 -9.09
C ASN A 535 -5.52 5.31 -8.57
N GLY A 536 -4.75 6.05 -9.37
CA GLY A 536 -4.34 7.41 -9.05
C GLY A 536 -5.51 8.40 -9.03
N GLY A 537 -6.55 8.15 -9.81
CA GLY A 537 -7.81 8.89 -9.73
C GLY A 537 -8.56 8.61 -8.43
N GLN A 538 -8.54 7.36 -7.96
CA GLN A 538 -9.04 7.01 -6.62
C GLN A 538 -8.22 7.70 -5.52
N GLY A 539 -6.90 7.73 -5.67
CA GLY A 539 -5.99 8.49 -4.80
C GLY A 539 -6.27 9.99 -4.82
N ALA A 540 -6.63 10.55 -5.98
CA ALA A 540 -7.03 11.94 -6.10
C ALA A 540 -8.31 12.20 -5.29
N TRP A 541 -9.33 11.33 -5.41
CA TRP A 541 -10.50 11.39 -4.55
C TRP A 541 -10.16 11.35 -3.07
N TYR A 542 -9.25 10.45 -2.68
CA TYR A 542 -8.78 10.33 -1.30
C TYR A 542 -8.14 11.64 -0.82
N ARG A 543 -7.12 12.15 -1.53
CA ARG A 543 -6.41 13.38 -1.12
C ARG A 543 -7.34 14.59 -1.07
N LEU A 544 -8.14 14.81 -2.10
CA LEU A 544 -9.08 15.93 -2.22
C LEU A 544 -10.09 15.95 -1.06
N SER A 545 -10.63 14.77 -0.71
CA SER A 545 -11.66 14.66 0.33
C SER A 545 -11.10 14.62 1.75
N ARG A 546 -9.85 14.19 1.95
CA ARG A 546 -9.24 14.12 3.30
C ARG A 546 -8.53 15.40 3.70
N PHE A 547 -7.97 16.16 2.76
CA PHE A 547 -7.19 17.38 3.05
C PHE A 547 -7.61 18.57 2.18
N PRO A 548 -8.89 18.96 2.19
CA PRO A 548 -9.41 19.95 1.25
C PRO A 548 -8.81 21.36 1.41
N ASP A 549 -8.35 21.75 2.60
CA ASP A 549 -7.74 23.07 2.82
C ASP A 549 -6.33 23.23 2.22
N ARG A 550 -5.72 22.14 1.73
CA ARG A 550 -4.40 22.13 1.06
C ARG A 550 -4.52 22.02 -0.47
N VAL A 551 -5.73 22.21 -1.00
CA VAL A 551 -6.07 21.95 -2.41
C VAL A 551 -6.61 23.20 -3.08
N ILE A 552 -6.01 23.60 -4.21
CA ILE A 552 -6.47 24.73 -5.02
C ILE A 552 -7.49 24.32 -6.09
N GLY A 553 -7.51 23.04 -6.47
CA GLY A 553 -8.43 22.44 -7.43
C GLY A 553 -8.06 20.98 -7.71
N GLY A 554 -8.82 20.29 -8.55
CA GLY A 554 -8.42 18.95 -8.94
C GLY A 554 -9.09 18.38 -10.19
N MET A 555 -8.45 17.34 -10.72
CA MET A 555 -8.93 16.58 -11.87
C MET A 555 -8.89 15.08 -11.57
N VAL A 556 -10.01 14.39 -11.74
CA VAL A 556 -10.11 12.96 -11.45
C VAL A 556 -10.48 12.19 -12.72
N GLY A 557 -9.55 11.33 -13.16
CA GLY A 557 -9.64 10.57 -14.40
C GLY A 557 -10.00 9.10 -14.19
N SER A 558 -11.08 8.61 -14.81
CA SER A 558 -11.46 7.17 -14.84
C SER A 558 -11.28 6.45 -13.49
N ALA A 559 -11.68 7.11 -12.40
CA ALA A 559 -11.46 6.62 -11.04
C ALA A 559 -12.59 5.71 -10.59
N TYR A 560 -12.25 4.63 -9.88
CA TYR A 560 -13.25 3.89 -9.11
C TYR A 560 -13.51 4.62 -7.78
N THR A 561 -14.76 4.57 -7.33
CA THR A 561 -15.19 5.34 -6.15
C THR A 561 -14.76 4.65 -4.84
N LYS A 562 -14.90 3.32 -4.81
CA LYS A 562 -14.63 2.47 -3.65
C LYS A 562 -14.23 1.07 -4.11
N VAL A 563 -13.49 0.35 -3.27
CA VAL A 563 -12.93 -0.96 -3.64
C VAL A 563 -14.01 -2.03 -3.84
N SER A 564 -15.07 -1.98 -3.04
CA SER A 564 -16.19 -2.94 -3.10
C SER A 564 -17.03 -2.85 -4.38
N ASP A 565 -16.98 -1.70 -5.06
CA ASP A 565 -17.61 -1.45 -6.37
C ASP A 565 -16.67 -1.76 -7.54
N TYR A 566 -15.36 -1.58 -7.33
CA TYR A 566 -14.33 -1.92 -8.31
C TYR A 566 -14.19 -3.43 -8.47
N VAL A 567 -14.15 -4.15 -7.33
CA VAL A 567 -14.14 -5.61 -7.23
C VAL A 567 -15.23 -6.05 -6.26
N SER A 568 -16.17 -6.88 -6.72
CA SER A 568 -17.36 -7.20 -5.94
C SER A 568 -17.06 -8.12 -4.75
N PHE A 569 -17.63 -7.78 -3.60
CA PHE A 569 -17.61 -8.61 -2.39
C PHE A 569 -18.75 -9.64 -2.39
N GLY A 570 -19.65 -9.62 -3.38
CA GLY A 570 -20.89 -10.40 -3.38
C GLY A 570 -20.70 -11.92 -3.49
N TRP A 571 -19.54 -12.38 -3.96
CA TRP A 571 -19.23 -13.80 -4.21
C TRP A 571 -18.21 -14.42 -3.26
N LYS A 572 -17.88 -13.72 -2.16
CA LYS A 572 -17.00 -14.24 -1.12
C LYS A 572 -17.61 -15.43 -0.39
N VAL A 573 -16.76 -16.32 0.11
CA VAL A 573 -17.17 -17.56 0.79
C VAL A 573 -18.00 -17.28 2.05
N GLY A 574 -17.62 -16.30 2.86
CA GLY A 574 -18.29 -16.06 4.14
C GLY A 574 -19.68 -15.43 4.06
N ARG A 575 -20.16 -15.06 2.86
CA ARG A 575 -21.52 -14.53 2.66
C ARG A 575 -22.64 -15.46 3.16
N HIS A 576 -22.35 -16.76 3.32
CA HIS A 576 -23.31 -17.76 3.78
C HIS A 576 -23.34 -17.93 5.31
N PHE A 577 -22.36 -17.39 6.02
CA PHE A 577 -22.11 -17.73 7.43
C PHE A 577 -21.94 -16.50 8.33
N VAL A 578 -21.58 -15.35 7.78
CA VAL A 578 -21.27 -14.16 8.56
C VAL A 578 -22.53 -13.56 9.19
N ASP A 579 -22.48 -13.33 10.51
CA ASP A 579 -23.51 -12.58 11.23
C ASP A 579 -23.61 -11.14 10.70
N PRO A 580 -24.80 -10.55 10.52
CA PRO A 580 -24.93 -9.18 10.00
C PRO A 580 -24.22 -8.10 10.82
N ALA A 581 -24.20 -8.23 12.16
CA ALA A 581 -23.51 -7.26 13.02
C ALA A 581 -21.98 -7.40 12.86
N LEU A 582 -21.48 -8.64 12.84
CA LEU A 582 -20.08 -8.93 12.53
C LEU A 582 -19.70 -8.41 11.14
N GLN A 583 -20.53 -8.62 10.12
CA GLN A 583 -20.29 -8.14 8.75
C GLN A 583 -20.13 -6.62 8.71
N GLY A 584 -20.98 -5.86 9.41
CA GLY A 584 -20.86 -4.40 9.52
C GLY A 584 -19.56 -3.97 10.20
N LEU A 585 -19.14 -4.68 11.25
CA LEU A 585 -17.90 -4.42 11.97
C LEU A 585 -16.66 -4.73 11.14
N LEU A 586 -16.63 -5.86 10.44
CA LEU A 586 -15.53 -6.20 9.53
C LEU A 586 -15.45 -5.23 8.34
N HIS A 587 -16.60 -4.79 7.84
CA HIS A 587 -16.68 -3.79 6.76
C HIS A 587 -16.17 -2.43 7.23
N SER A 588 -16.31 -2.07 8.51
CA SER A 588 -15.76 -0.80 8.98
C SER A 588 -14.23 -0.73 8.84
N GLY A 589 -13.54 -1.88 8.83
CA GLY A 589 -12.11 -2.00 8.54
C GLY A 589 -11.70 -1.52 7.14
N VAL A 590 -12.61 -1.45 6.18
CA VAL A 590 -12.33 -0.97 4.81
C VAL A 590 -12.86 0.44 4.51
N THR A 591 -13.49 1.10 5.49
CA THR A 591 -14.09 2.44 5.35
C THR A 591 -13.13 3.48 4.77
N MET A 592 -11.83 3.36 5.07
CA MET A 592 -10.82 4.29 4.57
C MET A 592 -10.68 4.32 3.04
N PHE A 593 -11.06 3.23 2.37
CA PHE A 593 -11.01 3.06 0.91
C PHE A 593 -12.32 3.50 0.20
N GLU A 594 -13.32 3.94 0.96
CA GLU A 594 -14.68 4.26 0.48
C GLU A 594 -14.82 5.78 0.31
N ASN A 595 -14.46 6.34 -0.86
CA ASN A 595 -14.35 7.80 -1.01
C ASN A 595 -15.68 8.55 -0.98
N ASP A 596 -16.76 7.93 -1.42
CA ASP A 596 -18.11 8.49 -1.42
C ASP A 596 -18.58 8.87 0.01
N LEU A 597 -18.17 8.12 1.03
CA LEU A 597 -18.50 8.43 2.42
C LEU A 597 -17.95 9.78 2.89
N TYR A 598 -16.94 10.32 2.19
CA TYR A 598 -16.25 11.58 2.51
C TYR A 598 -16.55 12.68 1.49
N ALA A 599 -17.44 12.43 0.52
CA ALA A 599 -17.75 13.38 -0.55
C ALA A 599 -18.27 14.73 -0.05
N SER A 600 -18.80 14.79 1.19
CA SER A 600 -19.19 16.07 1.84
C SER A 600 -18.03 17.07 1.92
N ASN A 601 -16.80 16.57 2.03
CA ASN A 601 -15.61 17.39 2.21
C ASN A 601 -15.21 18.10 0.91
N LEU A 602 -15.64 17.58 -0.24
CA LEU A 602 -15.35 18.11 -1.57
C LEU A 602 -16.21 19.34 -1.94
N ALA A 603 -17.26 19.64 -1.17
CA ALA A 603 -18.12 20.78 -1.45
C ALA A 603 -17.32 22.10 -1.45
N GLY A 604 -17.45 22.90 -2.51
CA GLY A 604 -16.73 24.16 -2.71
C GLY A 604 -15.46 24.06 -3.57
N LEU A 605 -14.88 22.87 -3.73
CA LEU A 605 -13.73 22.67 -4.61
C LEU A 605 -14.16 22.69 -6.08
N ASP A 606 -13.33 23.28 -6.94
CA ASP A 606 -13.50 23.23 -8.40
C ASP A 606 -12.87 21.94 -8.94
N LEU A 607 -13.71 21.05 -9.49
CA LEU A 607 -13.35 19.68 -9.85
C LEU A 607 -13.72 19.37 -11.31
N LEU A 608 -12.77 18.76 -12.03
CA LEU A 608 -13.02 18.12 -13.32
C LEU A 608 -13.04 16.60 -13.14
N VAL A 609 -14.10 15.93 -13.60
CA VAL A 609 -14.19 14.47 -13.67
C VAL A 609 -14.16 14.05 -15.14
N LYS A 610 -13.13 13.31 -15.56
CA LYS A 610 -12.94 12.90 -16.96
C LYS A 610 -12.89 11.39 -17.10
N TYR A 611 -13.51 10.83 -18.12
CA TYR A 611 -13.47 9.39 -18.40
C TYR A 611 -13.79 9.08 -19.86
N GLY A 612 -13.32 7.93 -20.35
CA GLY A 612 -13.71 7.41 -21.66
C GLY A 612 -15.08 6.73 -21.60
N SER A 613 -15.97 7.00 -22.56
CA SER A 613 -17.31 6.41 -22.56
C SER A 613 -17.31 4.89 -22.79
N ALA A 614 -16.20 4.33 -23.30
CA ALA A 614 -16.00 2.90 -23.55
C ALA A 614 -14.98 2.27 -22.57
N ASP A 615 -14.75 2.90 -21.41
CA ASP A 615 -13.89 2.36 -20.36
C ASP A 615 -14.43 1.04 -19.82
N ALA A 616 -13.71 -0.05 -20.08
CA ALA A 616 -14.07 -1.38 -19.64
C ALA A 616 -13.33 -1.84 -18.38
N ASN A 617 -12.33 -1.07 -17.94
CA ASN A 617 -11.53 -1.38 -16.76
C ASN A 617 -12.11 -0.73 -15.51
N VAL A 618 -12.38 0.57 -15.56
CA VAL A 618 -13.16 1.29 -14.54
C VAL A 618 -14.43 1.79 -15.22
N PRO A 619 -15.54 1.04 -15.11
CA PRO A 619 -16.75 1.41 -15.83
C PRO A 619 -17.21 2.85 -15.54
N PRO A 620 -17.63 3.63 -16.56
CA PRO A 620 -17.93 5.06 -16.43
C PRO A 620 -18.96 5.43 -15.37
N TRP A 621 -19.80 4.49 -14.95
CA TRP A 621 -20.77 4.72 -13.90
C TRP A 621 -20.11 5.11 -12.57
N ASN A 622 -18.87 4.67 -12.29
CA ASN A 622 -18.14 5.09 -11.08
C ASN A 622 -17.94 6.62 -11.05
N SER A 623 -17.42 7.16 -12.16
CA SER A 623 -17.18 8.59 -12.30
C SER A 623 -18.48 9.40 -12.31
N LYS A 624 -19.53 8.89 -12.97
CA LYS A 624 -20.86 9.50 -13.00
C LYS A 624 -21.49 9.55 -11.61
N ASP A 625 -21.45 8.44 -10.87
CA ASP A 625 -22.05 8.32 -9.55
C ASP A 625 -21.36 9.23 -8.53
N MET A 626 -20.02 9.23 -8.48
CA MET A 626 -19.27 10.13 -7.60
C MET A 626 -19.56 11.59 -7.92
N ALA A 627 -19.63 11.97 -9.19
CA ALA A 627 -19.97 13.35 -9.59
C ALA A 627 -21.38 13.75 -9.12
N ILE A 628 -22.37 12.86 -9.19
CA ILE A 628 -23.73 13.08 -8.66
C ILE A 628 -23.69 13.32 -7.15
N VAL A 629 -22.96 12.49 -6.41
CA VAL A 629 -22.83 12.61 -4.95
C VAL A 629 -22.19 13.95 -4.57
N VAL A 630 -21.12 14.34 -5.24
CA VAL A 630 -20.42 15.62 -4.97
C VAL A 630 -21.28 16.83 -5.36
N ASP A 631 -21.98 16.80 -6.50
CA ASP A 631 -22.93 17.87 -6.88
C ASP A 631 -24.06 18.01 -5.85
N GLY A 632 -24.58 16.89 -5.33
CA GLY A 632 -25.56 16.91 -4.24
C GLY A 632 -25.06 17.62 -2.98
N TRP A 633 -23.80 17.40 -2.59
CA TRP A 633 -23.18 18.12 -1.48
C TRP A 633 -22.95 19.60 -1.79
N ASN A 634 -22.55 19.95 -3.01
CA ASN A 634 -22.41 21.35 -3.43
C ASN A 634 -23.76 22.09 -3.36
N ARG A 635 -24.84 21.51 -3.90
CA ARG A 635 -26.18 22.12 -3.85
C ARG A 635 -26.67 22.29 -2.42
N ARG A 636 -26.41 21.30 -1.55
CA ARG A 636 -26.71 21.40 -0.12
C ARG A 636 -25.96 22.56 0.56
N SER A 637 -24.76 22.87 0.07
CA SER A 637 -23.95 24.01 0.49
C SER A 637 -24.32 25.33 -0.21
N GLY A 638 -25.37 25.36 -1.05
CA GLY A 638 -25.80 26.54 -1.79
C GLY A 638 -24.95 26.85 -3.03
N LEU A 639 -24.16 25.89 -3.51
CA LEU A 639 -23.23 26.06 -4.62
C LEU A 639 -23.71 25.31 -5.88
N VAL A 640 -23.33 25.82 -7.05
CA VAL A 640 -23.58 25.21 -8.35
C VAL A 640 -22.32 25.28 -9.22
N GLY A 641 -22.19 24.38 -10.20
CA GLY A 641 -21.12 24.43 -11.20
C GLY A 641 -19.72 24.07 -10.70
N LYS A 642 -19.60 23.54 -9.47
CA LYS A 642 -18.32 23.15 -8.85
C LYS A 642 -17.73 21.82 -9.33
N VAL A 643 -18.56 20.95 -9.91
CA VAL A 643 -18.12 19.69 -10.53
C VAL A 643 -18.46 19.75 -12.01
N LYS A 644 -17.45 19.61 -12.87
CA LYS A 644 -17.59 19.50 -14.32
C LYS A 644 -17.31 18.06 -14.75
N ILE A 645 -18.12 17.54 -15.67
CA ILE A 645 -17.91 16.21 -16.26
C ILE A 645 -17.41 16.38 -17.70
N ALA A 646 -16.32 15.69 -18.03
CA ALA A 646 -15.81 15.53 -19.39
C ALA A 646 -15.85 14.06 -19.80
N GLU A 647 -16.94 13.66 -20.45
CA GLU A 647 -17.04 12.34 -21.08
C GLU A 647 -16.36 12.39 -22.45
N ALA A 648 -15.39 11.50 -22.69
CA ALA A 648 -14.70 11.37 -23.98
C ALA A 648 -15.35 10.24 -24.80
N PRO A 649 -16.14 10.54 -25.85
CA PRO A 649 -16.91 9.52 -26.56
C PRO A 649 -16.04 8.48 -27.26
N GLY A 650 -16.36 7.20 -27.09
CA GLY A 650 -15.67 6.06 -27.70
C GLY A 650 -14.26 5.80 -27.17
N LYS A 651 -13.75 6.65 -26.27
CA LYS A 651 -12.42 6.46 -25.70
C LYS A 651 -12.43 5.32 -24.68
N PRO A 652 -11.36 4.51 -24.62
CA PRO A 652 -11.22 3.41 -23.67
C PRO A 652 -10.76 3.92 -22.30
N HIS A 653 -10.24 3.04 -21.46
CA HIS A 653 -9.70 3.38 -20.15
C HIS A 653 -8.58 4.42 -20.21
N TRP A 654 -7.64 4.28 -21.15
CA TRP A 654 -6.48 5.17 -21.30
C TRP A 654 -6.25 5.54 -22.77
N TRP A 655 -5.77 6.77 -23.02
CA TRP A 655 -5.27 7.20 -24.32
C TRP A 655 -4.23 8.32 -24.17
N ASP A 656 -3.28 8.41 -25.11
CA ASP A 656 -2.07 9.24 -24.94
C ASP A 656 -2.33 10.73 -24.71
N THR A 657 -3.41 11.27 -25.28
CA THR A 657 -3.78 12.69 -25.14
C THR A 657 -4.61 13.00 -23.89
N PHE A 658 -4.87 12.01 -23.01
CA PHE A 658 -5.81 12.15 -21.89
C PHE A 658 -5.60 13.42 -21.05
N PHE A 659 -4.37 13.63 -20.56
CA PHE A 659 -4.04 14.79 -19.73
C PHE A 659 -3.70 16.04 -20.54
N SER A 660 -3.36 15.88 -21.81
CA SER A 660 -3.01 16.99 -22.69
C SER A 660 -4.19 17.54 -23.47
N GLU A 661 -5.41 17.09 -23.23
CA GLU A 661 -6.63 17.64 -23.83
C GLU A 661 -7.08 18.95 -23.16
N ASP A 662 -7.80 19.78 -23.91
CA ASP A 662 -8.07 21.17 -23.55
C ASP A 662 -8.92 21.32 -22.28
N ASP A 663 -9.79 20.36 -21.98
CA ASP A 663 -10.60 20.34 -20.75
C ASP A 663 -9.73 20.20 -19.48
N VAL A 664 -8.74 19.31 -19.52
CA VAL A 664 -7.78 19.10 -18.43
C VAL A 664 -6.87 20.32 -18.32
N GLN A 665 -6.39 20.85 -19.44
CA GLN A 665 -5.53 22.04 -19.44
C GLN A 665 -6.29 23.27 -18.93
N GLU A 666 -7.56 23.45 -19.30
CA GLU A 666 -8.40 24.52 -18.76
C GLU A 666 -8.53 24.40 -17.23
N ALA A 667 -8.78 23.19 -16.71
CA ALA A 667 -8.88 22.97 -15.26
C ALA A 667 -7.57 23.30 -14.53
N ILE A 668 -6.41 22.87 -15.07
CA ILE A 668 -5.10 23.19 -14.51
C ILE A 668 -4.85 24.69 -14.56
N GLU A 669 -4.97 25.32 -15.73
CA GLU A 669 -4.66 26.74 -15.91
C GLU A 669 -5.59 27.64 -15.10
N SER A 670 -6.88 27.30 -14.97
CA SER A 670 -7.82 28.06 -14.14
C SER A 670 -7.42 28.13 -12.67
N ALA A 671 -6.67 27.15 -12.16
CA ALA A 671 -6.20 27.13 -10.77
C ALA A 671 -4.74 27.59 -10.64
N CYS A 672 -3.87 27.14 -11.54
CA CYS A 672 -2.42 27.16 -11.39
C CYS A 672 -1.70 28.23 -12.21
N LEU A 673 -2.40 28.98 -13.07
CA LEU A 673 -1.77 29.96 -13.94
C LEU A 673 -2.07 31.39 -13.45
N SER A 674 -1.03 32.16 -13.14
CA SER A 674 -1.14 33.50 -12.55
C SER A 674 -2.02 34.47 -13.35
N ARG A 675 -2.00 34.39 -14.69
CA ARG A 675 -2.85 35.23 -15.56
C ARG A 675 -4.35 34.90 -15.49
N LYS A 676 -4.73 33.68 -15.06
CA LYS A 676 -6.12 33.23 -14.91
C LYS A 676 -6.59 33.24 -13.45
N ASN A 677 -5.69 32.93 -12.51
CA ASN A 677 -5.92 33.02 -11.07
C ASN A 677 -4.84 33.90 -10.41
N PRO A 678 -5.03 35.24 -10.41
CA PRO A 678 -4.11 36.16 -9.76
C PRO A 678 -3.90 35.79 -8.28
N ASP A 679 -2.64 35.79 -7.85
CA ASP A 679 -2.18 35.42 -6.50
C ASP A 679 -2.42 33.94 -6.10
N TYR A 680 -2.84 33.10 -7.05
CA TYR A 680 -3.16 31.69 -6.82
C TYR A 680 -4.11 31.51 -5.64
N LYS A 681 -5.28 32.14 -5.75
CA LYS A 681 -6.29 32.13 -4.69
C LYS A 681 -6.83 30.71 -4.49
N MET A 682 -6.98 30.34 -3.22
CA MET A 682 -7.62 29.08 -2.83
C MET A 682 -9.14 29.18 -3.01
N PRO A 683 -9.85 28.06 -3.26
CA PRO A 683 -11.30 28.05 -3.31
C PRO A 683 -11.93 28.59 -2.02
N ASP A 684 -12.97 29.40 -2.14
CA ASP A 684 -13.73 29.90 -0.99
C ASP A 684 -14.44 28.74 -0.26
N VAL A 685 -14.42 28.78 1.07
CA VAL A 685 -15.17 27.83 1.90
C VAL A 685 -16.66 28.18 1.83
N PRO A 686 -17.55 27.17 1.61
CA PRO A 686 -18.99 27.44 1.56
C PRO A 686 -19.52 27.94 2.91
N ARG A 687 -20.56 28.80 2.89
CA ARG A 687 -21.25 29.28 4.10
C ARG A 687 -21.79 28.15 4.98
N SER A 688 -22.15 27.02 4.37
CA SER A 688 -22.47 25.80 5.12
C SER A 688 -21.81 24.61 4.48
N PHE A 689 -21.17 23.77 5.28
CA PHE A 689 -20.53 22.54 4.80
C PHE A 689 -20.58 21.44 5.85
N THR A 690 -20.20 20.22 5.45
CA THR A 690 -20.04 19.09 6.36
C THR A 690 -18.64 18.48 6.20
N LEU A 691 -17.89 18.41 7.28
CA LEU A 691 -16.63 17.66 7.37
C LEU A 691 -16.94 16.26 7.93
N THR A 692 -16.61 15.22 7.17
CA THR A 692 -16.73 13.81 7.53
C THR A 692 -15.35 13.21 7.71
N VAL A 693 -15.12 12.52 8.83
CA VAL A 693 -13.83 11.90 9.19
C VAL A 693 -14.09 10.51 9.78
N PHE A 694 -13.32 9.51 9.36
CA PHE A 694 -13.31 8.19 9.99
C PHE A 694 -12.15 8.07 10.98
N ASN A 695 -10.94 8.42 10.52
CA ASN A 695 -9.72 8.39 11.30
C ASN A 695 -9.09 9.78 11.32
N PRO A 696 -9.05 10.48 12.47
CA PRO A 696 -8.44 11.81 12.59
C PRO A 696 -6.97 11.91 12.15
N ALA A 697 -6.23 10.80 12.17
CA ALA A 697 -4.83 10.79 11.72
C ALA A 697 -4.68 10.82 10.18
N GLU A 698 -5.78 10.58 9.45
CA GLU A 698 -5.80 10.48 7.99
C GLU A 698 -6.67 11.59 7.35
N ALA A 699 -7.09 12.58 8.14
CA ALA A 699 -7.90 13.70 7.67
C ALA A 699 -7.39 15.03 8.23
N GLY A 700 -7.37 16.03 7.36
CA GLY A 700 -7.07 17.42 7.67
C GLY A 700 -8.32 18.23 7.99
N SER A 701 -8.18 19.55 7.91
CA SER A 701 -9.26 20.51 8.12
C SER A 701 -10.06 20.79 6.85
N LYS A 702 -11.27 21.32 7.03
CA LYS A 702 -12.04 22.03 6.01
C LYS A 702 -12.50 23.38 6.58
N GLY A 703 -12.15 24.47 5.90
CA GLY A 703 -12.39 25.83 6.38
C GLY A 703 -11.81 26.09 7.76
N GLY A 704 -10.63 25.52 8.05
CA GLY A 704 -9.97 25.61 9.35
C GLY A 704 -10.52 24.66 10.42
N TRP A 705 -11.70 24.07 10.23
CA TRP A 705 -12.28 23.11 11.18
C TRP A 705 -11.70 21.71 11.00
N LYS A 706 -11.28 21.07 12.09
CA LYS A 706 -10.72 19.71 12.11
C LYS A 706 -11.30 18.89 13.25
N ILE A 707 -11.62 17.62 12.99
CA ILE A 707 -11.92 16.63 14.04
C ILE A 707 -10.60 16.01 14.47
N SER A 708 -10.13 16.29 15.68
CA SER A 708 -8.84 15.80 16.19
C SER A 708 -8.97 14.54 17.04
N GLU A 709 -10.16 14.24 17.56
CA GLU A 709 -10.45 13.03 18.33
C GLU A 709 -11.93 12.62 18.19
N VAL A 710 -12.21 11.32 18.18
CA VAL A 710 -13.55 10.74 18.06
C VAL A 710 -13.97 10.00 19.34
N ASN A 711 -15.28 9.92 19.60
CA ASN A 711 -15.81 9.22 20.78
C ASN A 711 -15.78 7.69 20.61
N VAL A 712 -16.19 7.21 19.43
CA VAL A 712 -16.27 5.79 19.08
C VAL A 712 -15.43 5.53 17.84
N PRO A 713 -14.18 5.04 18.00
CA PRO A 713 -13.36 4.55 16.89
C PRO A 713 -14.08 3.47 16.07
N GLY A 714 -13.78 3.40 14.76
CA GLY A 714 -14.46 2.50 13.83
C GLY A 714 -15.81 2.99 13.31
N ARG A 715 -16.22 4.23 13.64
CA ARG A 715 -17.43 4.90 13.11
C ARG A 715 -17.11 6.27 12.53
N LEU A 716 -17.88 6.67 11.51
CA LEU A 716 -17.77 8.02 10.94
C LEU A 716 -18.12 9.10 11.97
N ALA A 717 -17.29 10.12 12.06
CA ALA A 717 -17.53 11.38 12.73
C ALA A 717 -17.89 12.47 11.72
N LYS A 718 -18.74 13.42 12.14
CA LYS A 718 -19.20 14.52 11.29
C LYS A 718 -19.27 15.83 12.05
N LEU A 719 -18.83 16.91 11.39
CA LEU A 719 -19.07 18.30 11.79
C LEU A 719 -19.84 18.99 10.69
N LYS A 720 -21.05 19.48 11.00
CA LYS A 720 -21.81 20.38 10.13
C LYS A 720 -21.58 21.79 10.61
N VAL A 721 -21.05 22.64 9.75
CA VAL A 721 -20.72 24.04 10.06
C VAL A 721 -21.66 24.95 9.26
N HIS A 722 -22.17 25.99 9.90
CA HIS A 722 -22.98 27.04 9.28
C HIS A 722 -22.54 28.40 9.83
N TYR A 723 -22.17 29.32 8.95
CA TYR A 723 -21.86 30.70 9.32
C TYR A 723 -23.13 31.56 9.25
N GLU A 724 -23.42 32.26 10.34
CA GLU A 724 -24.63 33.10 10.49
C GLU A 724 -24.40 34.49 9.88
N GLU A 725 -25.43 35.09 9.26
CA GLU A 725 -25.37 36.48 8.78
C GLU A 725 -25.77 37.44 9.90
N GLN A 726 -24.99 38.51 10.07
CA GLN A 726 -25.43 39.66 10.85
C GLN A 726 -26.23 40.60 9.95
N SER A 727 -27.55 40.70 10.17
CA SER A 727 -28.37 41.77 9.59
C SER A 727 -28.17 43.06 10.40
N SER A 728 -27.94 44.17 9.72
CA SER A 728 -27.60 45.46 10.32
C SER A 728 -28.71 46.16 11.12
N GLU A 729 -29.90 45.57 11.25
CA GLU A 729 -31.09 46.27 11.76
C GLU A 729 -31.65 45.76 13.11
N ASP A 730 -31.15 44.67 13.70
CA ASP A 730 -31.69 44.13 14.95
C ASP A 730 -30.70 44.19 16.12
N ALA A 731 -30.85 45.18 16.99
CA ALA A 731 -30.08 45.33 18.23
C ALA A 731 -30.26 44.15 19.22
N GLU A 732 -31.28 43.30 19.05
CA GLU A 732 -31.49 42.10 19.87
C GLU A 732 -30.55 40.93 19.52
N ARG A 733 -29.84 40.96 18.37
CA ARG A 733 -28.91 39.90 17.94
C ARG A 733 -27.49 39.98 18.50
N ALA A 734 -27.21 40.87 19.46
CA ALA A 734 -25.91 40.87 20.18
C ALA A 734 -25.57 39.50 20.84
N TYR A 735 -26.57 38.63 20.99
CA TYR A 735 -26.48 37.27 21.54
C TYR A 735 -26.46 36.12 20.51
N SER A 736 -26.53 36.38 19.20
CA SER A 736 -26.46 35.30 18.18
C SER A 736 -25.03 34.80 17.97
N ALA A 737 -24.86 33.49 17.75
CA ALA A 737 -23.56 32.91 17.43
C ALA A 737 -23.07 33.38 16.05
N HIS A 738 -21.75 33.53 15.89
CA HIS A 738 -21.12 33.75 14.58
C HIS A 738 -21.12 32.47 13.75
N VAL A 739 -21.01 31.31 14.41
CA VAL A 739 -20.97 29.99 13.78
C VAL A 739 -21.84 29.00 14.56
N SER A 740 -22.67 28.26 13.84
CA SER A 740 -23.43 27.12 14.35
C SER A 740 -22.78 25.81 13.88
N VAL A 741 -22.52 24.92 14.83
CA VAL A 741 -21.82 23.66 14.60
C VAL A 741 -22.61 22.51 15.20
N VAL A 742 -22.92 21.50 14.38
CA VAL A 742 -23.52 20.23 14.84
C VAL A 742 -22.50 19.12 14.67
N SER A 743 -22.12 18.49 15.78
CA SER A 743 -21.11 17.44 15.84
C SER A 743 -21.72 16.07 16.13
N ARG A 744 -21.14 15.02 15.54
CA ARG A 744 -21.51 13.61 15.78
C ARG A 744 -20.25 12.76 15.87
N ASN A 745 -20.20 11.89 16.88
CA ASN A 745 -19.06 11.01 17.16
C ASN A 745 -17.72 11.76 17.33
N THR A 746 -17.75 13.00 17.82
CA THR A 746 -16.56 13.84 18.01
C THR A 746 -16.28 14.02 19.50
N LYS A 747 -15.01 13.86 19.89
CA LYS A 747 -14.54 14.13 21.25
C LYS A 747 -13.80 15.47 21.33
N ARG A 748 -13.04 15.79 20.27
CA ARG A 748 -12.25 17.02 20.16
C ARG A 748 -12.28 17.60 18.75
N ILE A 749 -12.38 18.92 18.70
CA ILE A 749 -12.45 19.72 17.48
C ILE A 749 -11.42 20.83 17.59
N GLU A 750 -10.74 21.13 16.50
CA GLU A 750 -9.79 22.24 16.36
C GLU A 750 -10.33 23.20 15.29
N LEU A 751 -10.18 24.50 15.53
CA LEU A 751 -10.43 25.57 14.55
C LEU A 751 -9.15 26.38 14.35
N ASP A 752 -8.58 26.31 13.16
CA ASP A 752 -7.46 27.16 12.73
C ASP A 752 -7.97 28.48 12.17
N LEU A 753 -7.68 29.58 12.87
CA LEU A 753 -8.15 30.91 12.53
C LEU A 753 -7.44 31.48 11.29
N ASN A 754 -6.19 31.09 11.03
CA ASN A 754 -5.48 31.53 9.83
C ASN A 754 -6.13 30.93 8.57
N LEU A 755 -6.49 29.65 8.61
CA LEU A 755 -7.21 28.99 7.51
C LEU A 755 -8.63 29.53 7.36
N LEU A 756 -9.32 29.79 8.48
CA LEU A 756 -10.66 30.38 8.46
C LEU A 756 -10.66 31.76 7.74
N LEU A 757 -9.70 32.61 8.08
CA LEU A 757 -9.57 33.97 7.55
C LEU A 757 -9.07 34.03 6.09
N ARG A 758 -8.63 32.92 5.49
CA ARG A 758 -8.36 32.86 4.04
C ARG A 758 -9.63 33.00 3.19
N THR A 759 -10.81 32.75 3.77
CA THR A 759 -12.08 32.78 3.05
C THR A 759 -12.63 34.21 3.01
N ASN A 760 -12.77 34.81 1.82
CA ASN A 760 -13.11 36.23 1.68
C ASN A 760 -14.44 36.61 2.35
N GLY A 761 -15.46 35.75 2.25
CA GLY A 761 -16.77 35.98 2.87
C GLY A 761 -16.76 35.92 4.40
N ILE A 762 -15.90 35.08 5.00
CA ILE A 762 -15.80 34.89 6.45
C ILE A 762 -14.82 35.90 7.06
N ALA A 763 -13.75 36.23 6.35
CA ALA A 763 -12.83 37.29 6.72
C ALA A 763 -13.59 38.61 6.93
N GLY A 764 -14.56 38.93 6.09
CA GLY A 764 -15.45 40.08 6.28
C GLY A 764 -16.32 40.00 7.55
N LEU A 765 -16.82 38.80 7.89
CA LEU A 765 -17.62 38.56 9.12
C LEU A 765 -16.78 38.78 10.40
N LEU A 766 -15.48 38.48 10.34
CA LEU A 766 -14.57 38.50 11.49
C LEU A 766 -13.54 39.65 11.47
N ALA A 767 -13.57 40.53 10.46
CA ALA A 767 -12.51 41.50 10.17
C ALA A 767 -12.15 42.42 11.35
N ASN A 768 -13.11 42.69 12.24
CA ASN A 768 -12.93 43.53 13.44
C ASN A 768 -13.32 42.81 14.73
N ALA A 769 -13.54 41.49 14.68
CA ALA A 769 -14.00 40.73 15.84
C ALA A 769 -12.81 40.39 16.74
N THR A 770 -12.84 40.83 18.00
CA THR A 770 -11.91 40.36 19.03
C THR A 770 -12.40 39.09 19.71
N THR A 771 -13.67 38.71 19.54
CA THR A 771 -14.24 37.45 20.05
C THR A 771 -14.99 36.72 18.95
N ILE A 772 -14.96 35.38 19.00
CA ILE A 772 -15.80 34.50 18.19
C ILE A 772 -16.83 33.80 19.07
N LYS A 773 -18.07 33.68 18.58
CA LYS A 773 -19.18 33.02 19.27
C LYS A 773 -19.58 31.78 18.49
N VAL A 774 -19.43 30.61 19.09
CA VAL A 774 -19.71 29.31 18.48
C VAL A 774 -20.83 28.61 19.23
N SER A 775 -21.93 28.28 18.54
CA SER A 775 -22.97 27.39 19.06
C SER A 775 -22.65 25.96 18.65
N LEU A 776 -22.19 25.13 19.59
CA LEU A 776 -21.80 23.74 19.36
C LEU A 776 -22.85 22.80 19.97
N ASN A 777 -23.59 22.07 19.14
CA ASN A 777 -24.75 21.26 19.54
C ASN A 777 -25.78 22.04 20.40
N GLY A 778 -25.96 23.33 20.11
CA GLY A 778 -26.86 24.22 20.85
C GLY A 778 -26.24 24.89 22.09
N GLN A 779 -25.01 24.53 22.47
CA GLN A 779 -24.28 25.18 23.56
C GLN A 779 -23.41 26.33 23.05
N PHE A 780 -23.56 27.52 23.65
CA PHE A 780 -22.78 28.70 23.28
C PHE A 780 -21.41 28.72 23.96
N ASN A 781 -20.39 29.00 23.16
CA ASN A 781 -19.01 29.24 23.59
C ASN A 781 -18.55 30.57 23.00
N GLU A 782 -18.05 31.47 23.84
CA GLU A 782 -17.46 32.75 23.42
C GLU A 782 -15.98 32.73 23.75
N VAL A 783 -15.14 33.03 22.75
CA VAL A 783 -13.68 32.89 22.84
C VAL A 783 -13.02 34.16 22.33
N ASP A 784 -12.10 34.72 23.11
CA ASP A 784 -11.24 35.83 22.69
C ASP A 784 -10.21 35.32 21.66
N ILE A 785 -10.17 35.97 20.50
CA ILE A 785 -9.31 35.61 19.36
C ILE A 785 -8.19 36.61 19.10
N GLY A 786 -8.04 37.65 19.94
CA GLY A 786 -7.10 38.75 19.68
C GLY A 786 -5.62 38.34 19.59
N ASN A 787 -5.22 37.23 20.23
CA ASN A 787 -3.82 36.77 20.29
C ASN A 787 -3.65 35.24 20.10
N ILE A 788 -4.65 34.55 19.55
CA ILE A 788 -4.59 33.10 19.32
C ILE A 788 -4.79 32.79 17.85
N ASN A 789 -4.12 31.73 17.37
CA ASN A 789 -4.26 31.26 15.99
C ASN A 789 -5.16 30.02 15.89
N LYS A 790 -5.45 29.39 17.03
CA LYS A 790 -6.21 28.13 17.11
C LYS A 790 -7.12 28.12 18.32
N ILE A 791 -8.29 27.51 18.16
CA ILE A 791 -9.25 27.25 19.23
C ILE A 791 -9.50 25.75 19.29
N HIS A 792 -9.47 25.17 20.49
CA HIS A 792 -9.84 23.77 20.72
C HIS A 792 -11.17 23.70 21.41
N PHE A 793 -12.04 22.81 20.95
CA PHE A 793 -13.27 22.44 21.65
C PHE A 793 -13.16 20.99 22.09
N GLN A 794 -13.39 20.74 23.37
CA GLN A 794 -13.36 19.40 23.95
C GLN A 794 -14.68 19.08 24.64
N GLN A 795 -15.19 17.88 24.42
CA GLN A 795 -16.34 17.37 25.15
C GLN A 795 -15.88 16.83 26.51
N GLY A 796 -16.48 17.33 27.59
CA GLY A 796 -16.28 16.81 28.94
C GLY A 796 -17.09 15.54 29.20
N TYR A 797 -16.81 14.86 30.33
CA TYR A 797 -17.54 13.65 30.76
C TYR A 797 -19.02 13.91 31.04
N ASP A 798 -19.41 15.16 31.32
CA ASP A 798 -20.79 15.59 31.47
C ASP A 798 -21.52 15.81 30.13
N GLY A 799 -20.83 15.58 29.01
CA GLY A 799 -21.33 15.75 27.65
C GLY A 799 -21.32 17.19 27.15
N LYS A 800 -20.91 18.17 27.98
CA LYS A 800 -20.81 19.59 27.59
C LYS A 800 -19.52 19.86 26.84
N TRP A 801 -19.54 20.91 26.03
CA TRP A 801 -18.38 21.37 25.28
C TRP A 801 -17.68 22.52 25.99
N TYR A 802 -16.36 22.50 25.96
CA TYR A 802 -15.50 23.52 26.55
C TYR A 802 -14.55 24.04 25.48
N ALA A 803 -14.46 25.36 25.34
CA ALA A 803 -13.42 26.01 24.54
C ALA A 803 -12.15 26.14 25.38
N LEU A 804 -11.02 25.73 24.81
CA LEU A 804 -9.72 25.68 25.47
C LEU A 804 -8.67 26.35 24.57
N SER A 805 -7.77 27.10 25.20
CA SER A 805 -6.50 27.53 24.57
C SER A 805 -5.51 26.37 24.44
N ASP A 806 -4.46 26.54 23.62
CA ASP A 806 -3.39 25.55 23.47
C ASP A 806 -2.73 25.17 24.83
N GLY A 807 -2.53 26.17 25.70
CA GLY A 807 -1.94 25.97 27.02
C GLY A 807 -2.84 25.16 27.95
N GLU A 808 -4.14 25.47 27.98
CA GLU A 808 -5.13 24.76 28.79
C GLU A 808 -5.32 23.32 28.30
N LEU A 809 -5.36 23.11 26.98
CA LEU A 809 -5.44 21.78 26.39
C LEU A 809 -4.21 20.95 26.78
N SER A 810 -3.02 21.53 26.68
CA SER A 810 -1.77 20.83 27.03
C SER A 810 -1.70 20.45 28.52
N ALA A 811 -2.33 21.23 29.39
CA ALA A 811 -2.37 20.98 30.84
C ALA A 811 -3.42 19.96 31.27
N THR A 812 -4.52 19.81 30.52
CA THR A 812 -5.71 19.05 30.95
C THR A 812 -6.00 17.80 30.13
N SER A 813 -5.37 17.65 28.96
CA SER A 813 -5.74 16.62 28.00
C SER A 813 -4.77 15.44 27.94
N THR A 814 -5.33 14.23 27.91
CA THR A 814 -4.64 13.05 27.38
C THR A 814 -4.46 13.17 25.87
N ARG A 815 -3.35 12.65 25.34
CA ARG A 815 -3.11 12.65 23.89
C ARG A 815 -4.05 11.65 23.21
N PRO A 816 -4.68 12.00 22.08
CA PRO A 816 -5.47 11.04 21.31
C PRO A 816 -4.62 9.83 20.90
N ARG A 817 -5.16 8.63 21.07
CA ARG A 817 -4.48 7.40 20.62
C ARG A 817 -4.50 7.28 19.09
N PRO A 818 -3.53 6.58 18.49
CA PRO A 818 -3.68 6.12 17.11
C PRO A 818 -4.82 5.09 17.01
N ILE A 819 -5.59 5.15 15.92
CA ILE A 819 -6.74 4.29 15.63
C ILE A 819 -6.42 3.46 14.39
N GLY A 820 -6.72 2.15 14.39
CA GLY A 820 -6.55 1.21 13.28
C GLY A 820 -7.45 1.47 12.05
N PRO A 821 -7.56 0.53 11.09
CA PRO A 821 -7.52 -0.94 11.22
C PRO A 821 -6.12 -1.54 11.41
N LEU A 822 -6.05 -2.87 11.58
CA LEU A 822 -4.80 -3.65 11.66
C LEU A 822 -3.78 -3.26 10.55
N LEU A 823 -4.26 -2.96 9.34
CA LEU A 823 -3.42 -2.55 8.21
C LEU A 823 -2.58 -1.30 8.48
N ARG A 824 -2.95 -0.43 9.42
CA ARG A 824 -2.15 0.76 9.76
C ARG A 824 -0.75 0.45 10.29
N ILE A 825 -0.46 -0.80 10.65
CA ILE A 825 0.88 -1.21 11.06
C ILE A 825 1.94 -0.91 9.99
N VAL A 826 1.56 -0.85 8.70
CA VAL A 826 2.48 -0.55 7.59
C VAL A 826 2.88 0.92 7.50
N SER A 827 2.18 1.82 8.18
CA SER A 827 2.47 3.27 8.21
C SER A 827 3.45 3.61 9.33
N SER A 828 4.67 3.08 9.24
CA SER A 828 5.71 3.15 10.28
C SER A 828 6.68 4.32 10.07
N GLU A 829 7.10 4.99 11.14
CA GLU A 829 8.19 6.01 11.14
C GLU A 829 9.56 5.35 11.40
N GLY A 830 9.86 4.32 10.60
CA GLY A 830 11.10 3.54 10.62
C GLY A 830 10.84 2.12 10.09
N PRO A 831 11.88 1.30 9.87
CA PRO A 831 11.71 -0.10 9.49
C PRO A 831 10.82 -0.85 10.49
N VAL A 832 9.85 -1.62 10.01
CA VAL A 832 8.94 -2.36 10.91
C VAL A 832 9.75 -3.36 11.74
N LEU A 833 9.61 -3.32 13.06
CA LEU A 833 10.32 -4.22 13.96
C LEU A 833 9.54 -5.52 14.13
N LEU A 834 10.14 -6.65 13.79
CA LEU A 834 9.54 -7.99 13.91
C LEU A 834 10.18 -8.71 15.11
N ILE A 835 9.48 -8.70 16.25
CA ILE A 835 10.00 -9.23 17.51
C ILE A 835 9.60 -10.70 17.66
N VAL A 836 10.58 -11.59 17.57
CA VAL A 836 10.40 -13.06 17.65
C VAL A 836 10.77 -13.61 19.03
N PRO A 837 10.13 -14.70 19.50
CA PRO A 837 10.40 -15.25 20.81
C PRO A 837 11.75 -15.98 20.84
N THR A 838 12.41 -16.00 22.00
CA THR A 838 13.61 -16.81 22.28
C THR A 838 13.36 -18.03 23.13
N ASP A 839 12.31 -18.01 23.95
CA ASP A 839 11.96 -19.07 24.89
C ASP A 839 10.63 -19.75 24.52
N GLY A 840 10.40 -20.95 25.06
CA GLY A 840 9.20 -21.76 24.82
C GLY A 840 9.45 -23.00 23.96
N PRO A 841 8.38 -23.67 23.50
CA PRO A 841 8.50 -24.88 22.68
C PRO A 841 9.30 -24.62 21.40
N LYS A 842 10.37 -25.40 21.17
CA LYS A 842 11.29 -25.21 20.04
C LYS A 842 10.58 -25.14 18.67
N VAL A 843 9.52 -25.93 18.49
CA VAL A 843 8.73 -25.96 17.25
C VAL A 843 7.99 -24.64 17.03
N GLU A 844 7.39 -24.07 18.08
CA GLU A 844 6.66 -22.80 18.00
C GLU A 844 7.60 -21.62 17.81
N VAL A 845 8.72 -21.60 18.55
CA VAL A 845 9.77 -20.58 18.39
C VAL A 845 10.31 -20.58 16.95
N ALA A 846 10.59 -21.75 16.39
CA ALA A 846 11.01 -21.87 15.00
C ALA A 846 9.92 -21.43 14.01
N ALA A 847 8.66 -21.75 14.28
CA ALA A 847 7.54 -21.33 13.44
C ALA A 847 7.37 -19.80 13.42
N TRP A 848 7.46 -19.12 14.56
CA TRP A 848 7.38 -17.65 14.62
C TRP A 848 8.54 -16.96 13.91
N LYS A 849 9.75 -17.53 13.96
CA LYS A 849 10.88 -17.03 13.16
C LYS A 849 10.60 -17.10 11.66
N ARG A 850 10.01 -18.21 11.19
CA ARG A 850 9.60 -18.33 9.78
C ARG A 850 8.46 -17.38 9.41
N VAL A 851 7.49 -17.17 10.31
CA VAL A 851 6.45 -16.14 10.13
C VAL A 851 7.07 -14.76 9.94
N ALA A 852 8.06 -14.39 10.76
CA ALA A 852 8.77 -13.12 10.62
C ALA A 852 9.46 -12.98 9.26
N GLN A 853 10.13 -14.04 8.79
CA GLN A 853 10.80 -14.06 7.48
C GLN A 853 9.80 -13.89 6.33
N ARG A 854 8.67 -14.61 6.36
CA ARG A 854 7.61 -14.48 5.35
C ARG A 854 7.00 -13.09 5.35
N PHE A 855 6.69 -12.54 6.53
CA PHE A 855 6.10 -11.21 6.62
C PHE A 855 7.08 -10.10 6.22
N ALA A 856 8.38 -10.26 6.52
CA ALA A 856 9.43 -9.37 6.03
C ALA A 856 9.49 -9.34 4.50
N ASN A 857 9.37 -10.51 3.85
CA ASN A 857 9.28 -10.61 2.40
C ASN A 857 8.00 -9.93 1.86
N ASP A 858 6.85 -10.18 2.49
CA ASP A 858 5.59 -9.60 2.04
C ASP A 858 5.56 -8.06 2.18
N LEU A 859 6.11 -7.50 3.26
CA LEU A 859 6.26 -6.04 3.45
C LEU A 859 7.10 -5.40 2.35
N LEU A 860 8.16 -6.10 1.92
CA LEU A 860 9.03 -5.65 0.84
C LEU A 860 8.32 -5.76 -0.53
N LEU A 861 7.70 -6.90 -0.82
CA LEU A 861 7.03 -7.17 -2.09
C LEU A 861 5.88 -6.19 -2.35
N TYR A 862 4.96 -6.04 -1.39
CA TYR A 862 3.75 -5.23 -1.59
C TYR A 862 3.98 -3.75 -1.29
N GLY A 863 4.77 -3.45 -0.26
CA GLY A 863 4.92 -2.09 0.26
C GLY A 863 6.26 -1.40 -0.03
N ALA A 864 7.28 -2.12 -0.53
CA ALA A 864 8.67 -1.66 -0.48
C ALA A 864 9.04 -1.13 0.93
N ILE A 865 8.56 -1.81 1.98
CA ILE A 865 8.79 -1.44 3.38
C ILE A 865 9.90 -2.32 3.94
N ASN A 866 10.89 -1.67 4.55
CA ASN A 866 11.95 -2.37 5.26
C ASN A 866 11.48 -2.91 6.62
N SER A 867 12.13 -3.98 7.08
CA SER A 867 11.89 -4.57 8.40
C SER A 867 13.17 -5.03 9.07
N GLN A 868 13.15 -5.16 10.40
CA GLN A 868 14.24 -5.72 11.20
C GLN A 868 13.72 -6.85 12.08
N ILE A 869 14.26 -8.06 11.91
CA ILE A 869 13.91 -9.22 12.73
C ILE A 869 14.81 -9.24 13.96
N ILE A 870 14.22 -9.05 15.14
CA ILE A 870 14.95 -8.94 16.41
C ILE A 870 14.35 -9.96 17.39
N THR A 871 15.21 -10.62 18.16
CA THR A 871 14.72 -11.51 19.21
C THR A 871 14.22 -10.71 20.41
N ASP A 872 13.23 -11.21 21.13
CA ASP A 872 12.71 -10.53 22.32
C ASP A 872 13.78 -10.32 23.40
N ALA A 873 14.68 -11.28 23.60
CA ALA A 873 15.83 -11.15 24.49
C ALA A 873 16.82 -10.06 24.04
N ASP A 874 17.12 -9.97 22.74
CA ASP A 874 17.97 -8.90 22.19
C ASP A 874 17.31 -7.53 22.34
N PHE A 875 16.00 -7.45 22.06
CA PHE A 875 15.24 -6.21 22.18
C PHE A 875 15.27 -5.67 23.63
N VAL A 876 15.13 -6.55 24.62
CA VAL A 876 15.20 -6.18 26.04
C VAL A 876 16.62 -5.81 26.46
N SER A 877 17.62 -6.58 26.05
CA SER A 877 19.01 -6.42 26.55
C SER A 877 19.79 -5.30 25.86
N LYS A 878 19.59 -5.10 24.55
CA LYS A 878 20.31 -4.10 23.74
C LYS A 878 19.49 -2.83 23.52
N GLY A 879 18.18 -2.88 23.79
CA GLY A 879 17.26 -1.79 23.50
C GLY A 879 17.03 -1.59 22.01
N VAL A 880 16.38 -0.47 21.67
CA VAL A 880 16.09 -0.08 20.29
C VAL A 880 17.22 0.82 19.80
N GLY A 881 17.95 0.38 18.77
CA GLY A 881 19.02 1.16 18.15
C GLY A 881 18.55 2.52 17.62
N GLU A 882 19.47 3.48 17.47
CA GLU A 882 19.20 4.79 16.86
C GLU A 882 18.52 4.65 15.50
N GLY A 883 17.43 5.40 15.30
CA GLY A 883 16.62 5.36 14.08
C GLY A 883 15.47 4.35 14.09
N LEU A 884 15.39 3.47 15.11
CA LEU A 884 14.33 2.46 15.22
C LEU A 884 13.26 2.81 16.27
N GLN A 885 13.45 3.85 17.08
CA GLN A 885 12.59 4.18 18.24
C GLN A 885 11.14 4.54 17.89
N ARG A 886 10.90 5.00 16.65
CA ARG A 886 9.58 5.38 16.14
C ARG A 886 8.96 4.34 15.20
N SER A 887 9.62 3.20 15.07
CA SER A 887 9.14 2.10 14.24
C SER A 887 7.91 1.45 14.86
N ASN A 888 6.93 1.13 14.03
CA ASN A 888 5.86 0.24 14.45
C ASN A 888 6.42 -1.15 14.75
N ILE A 889 5.80 -1.84 15.71
CA ILE A 889 6.29 -3.10 16.24
C ILE A 889 5.29 -4.21 15.93
N VAL A 890 5.76 -5.33 15.40
CA VAL A 890 5.00 -6.58 15.31
C VAL A 890 5.64 -7.59 16.23
N THR A 891 4.92 -7.99 17.29
CA THR A 891 5.40 -8.99 18.25
C THR A 891 4.72 -10.32 17.96
N LEU A 892 5.54 -11.34 17.74
CA LEU A 892 5.14 -12.65 17.28
C LEU A 892 5.19 -13.64 18.46
N GLY A 893 4.07 -14.27 18.76
CA GLY A 893 3.90 -15.11 19.95
C GLY A 893 3.13 -14.40 21.07
N GLY A 894 2.50 -15.20 21.95
CA GLY A 894 1.80 -14.67 23.12
C GLY A 894 2.75 -14.33 24.27
N PRO A 895 2.23 -13.70 25.34
CA PRO A 895 3.03 -13.31 26.50
C PRO A 895 3.73 -14.49 27.19
N GLN A 896 3.24 -15.72 27.00
CA GLN A 896 3.86 -16.95 27.51
C GLN A 896 5.26 -17.21 26.96
N ILE A 897 5.51 -16.88 25.69
CA ILE A 897 6.75 -17.23 24.96
C ILE A 897 7.53 -16.00 24.50
N ASN A 898 6.87 -14.84 24.42
CA ASN A 898 7.48 -13.59 23.99
C ASN A 898 7.41 -12.56 25.13
N SER A 899 8.58 -12.25 25.70
CA SER A 899 8.72 -11.33 26.82
C SER A 899 8.32 -9.89 26.46
N HIS A 900 8.52 -9.46 25.22
CA HIS A 900 8.07 -8.15 24.76
C HIS A 900 6.55 -8.08 24.67
N THR A 901 5.89 -9.11 24.14
CA THR A 901 4.41 -9.20 24.16
C THR A 901 3.89 -9.08 25.59
N ARG A 902 4.51 -9.76 26.55
CA ARG A 902 4.15 -9.66 27.97
C ARG A 902 4.24 -8.22 28.47
N SER A 903 5.36 -7.54 28.21
CA SER A 903 5.53 -6.13 28.58
C SER A 903 4.48 -5.20 27.97
N VAL A 904 4.07 -5.42 26.72
CA VAL A 904 3.02 -4.63 26.04
C VAL A 904 1.66 -4.84 26.71
N ILE A 905 1.31 -6.08 27.07
CA ILE A 905 0.05 -6.37 27.76
C ILE A 905 0.06 -5.83 29.20
N ASP A 906 1.18 -5.94 29.91
CA ASP A 906 1.32 -5.48 31.30
C ASP A 906 1.29 -3.95 31.42
N SER A 907 1.75 -3.23 30.40
CA SER A 907 1.78 -1.76 30.35
C SER A 907 0.55 -1.12 29.70
N TRP A 908 -0.51 -1.89 29.45
CA TRP A 908 -1.71 -1.41 28.79
C TRP A 908 -2.44 -0.32 29.62
N PRO A 909 -2.72 0.87 29.08
CA PRO A 909 -3.22 2.02 29.85
C PRO A 909 -4.52 1.76 30.62
N SER A 910 -5.49 1.08 30.00
CA SER A 910 -6.84 0.87 30.53
C SER A 910 -7.11 -0.54 31.06
N LYS A 911 -6.06 -1.35 31.34
CA LYS A 911 -6.10 -2.82 31.39
C LYS A 911 -6.56 -3.42 30.04
N SER A 912 -5.76 -4.33 29.49
CA SER A 912 -6.05 -4.93 28.18
C SER A 912 -7.44 -5.60 28.17
N PRO A 913 -8.33 -5.27 27.21
CA PRO A 913 -9.60 -5.96 27.02
C PRO A 913 -9.44 -7.44 26.61
N ILE A 914 -8.25 -7.81 26.13
CA ILE A 914 -7.85 -9.19 25.86
C ILE A 914 -6.96 -9.64 27.01
N HIS A 915 -7.48 -10.51 27.87
CA HIS A 915 -6.82 -10.93 29.09
C HIS A 915 -6.15 -12.29 28.91
N PHE A 916 -4.88 -12.42 29.28
CA PHE A 916 -4.19 -13.72 29.32
C PHE A 916 -4.17 -14.21 30.78
N PRO A 917 -4.97 -15.23 31.16
CA PRO A 917 -5.14 -15.59 32.57
C PRO A 917 -3.87 -16.13 33.24
N ALA A 918 -3.03 -16.79 32.46
CA ALA A 918 -1.75 -17.32 32.93
C ALA A 918 -0.65 -16.95 31.92
N PRO A 919 -0.27 -15.66 31.86
CA PRO A 919 0.57 -15.11 30.78
C PRO A 919 2.01 -15.62 30.80
N SER A 920 2.41 -16.40 31.81
CA SER A 920 3.72 -17.04 31.90
C SER A 920 3.70 -18.54 31.61
N SER A 921 2.52 -19.17 31.49
CA SER A 921 2.42 -20.63 31.40
C SER A 921 1.32 -21.14 30.45
N SER A 922 0.48 -20.26 29.90
CA SER A 922 -0.61 -20.64 29.01
C SER A 922 -0.77 -19.70 27.82
N ALA A 923 -1.17 -20.28 26.69
CA ALA A 923 -1.51 -19.60 25.45
C ALA A 923 -2.96 -19.09 25.47
N GLN A 924 -3.74 -19.48 26.49
CA GLN A 924 -5.13 -19.08 26.59
C GLN A 924 -5.27 -17.57 26.78
N PHE A 925 -6.31 -17.03 26.15
CA PHE A 925 -6.77 -15.67 26.39
C PHE A 925 -8.29 -15.62 26.52
N ASP A 926 -8.79 -14.60 27.19
CA ASP A 926 -10.20 -14.35 27.43
C ASP A 926 -10.59 -12.98 26.85
N ILE A 927 -11.79 -12.89 26.27
CA ILE A 927 -12.39 -11.64 25.80
C ILE A 927 -13.84 -11.62 26.30
N GLN A 928 -14.20 -10.61 27.10
CA GLN A 928 -15.56 -10.45 27.66
C GLN A 928 -16.14 -11.75 28.26
N GLY A 929 -15.36 -12.46 29.06
CA GLY A 929 -15.78 -13.70 29.71
C GLY A 929 -15.79 -14.95 28.84
N ARG A 930 -15.52 -14.84 27.52
CA ARG A 930 -15.30 -15.99 26.64
C ARG A 930 -13.82 -16.38 26.62
N SER A 931 -13.53 -17.63 26.96
CA SER A 931 -12.17 -18.18 26.95
C SER A 931 -11.83 -18.86 25.61
N PHE A 932 -10.64 -18.55 25.10
CA PHE A 932 -10.07 -19.12 23.89
C PHE A 932 -8.84 -19.95 24.25
N TYR A 933 -9.00 -21.28 24.22
CA TYR A 933 -7.97 -22.24 24.65
C TYR A 933 -7.75 -23.38 23.65
N LYS A 934 -8.59 -23.48 22.60
CA LYS A 934 -8.51 -24.57 21.62
C LYS A 934 -7.30 -24.37 20.70
N ASN A 935 -6.54 -25.46 20.49
CA ASN A 935 -5.49 -25.52 19.49
C ASN A 935 -6.02 -25.10 18.11
N GLY A 936 -5.24 -24.33 17.37
CA GLY A 936 -5.66 -23.69 16.13
C GLY A 936 -6.17 -22.27 16.30
N THR A 937 -6.61 -21.83 17.48
CA THR A 937 -7.11 -20.44 17.61
C THR A 937 -5.99 -19.43 17.31
N ALA A 938 -6.29 -18.41 16.51
CA ALA A 938 -5.40 -17.30 16.19
C ALA A 938 -6.01 -15.98 16.63
N LEU A 939 -5.16 -15.07 17.11
CA LEU A 939 -5.51 -13.72 17.53
C LEU A 939 -4.52 -12.74 16.92
N LEU A 940 -5.02 -11.71 16.23
CA LEU A 940 -4.24 -10.51 15.91
C LEU A 940 -4.89 -9.34 16.62
N THR A 941 -4.08 -8.48 17.24
CA THR A 941 -4.59 -7.29 17.91
C THR A 941 -3.59 -6.14 17.87
N LEU A 942 -4.08 -4.93 17.54
CA LEU A 942 -3.34 -3.71 17.81
C LEU A 942 -3.24 -3.48 19.33
N ALA A 943 -2.19 -2.79 19.72
CA ALA A 943 -1.86 -2.45 21.09
C ALA A 943 -1.17 -1.07 21.13
N PRO A 944 -1.23 -0.38 22.29
CA PRO A 944 -0.45 0.83 22.52
C PRO A 944 1.05 0.55 22.30
N HIS A 945 1.71 1.43 21.58
CA HIS A 945 3.16 1.36 21.44
C HIS A 945 3.83 1.76 22.77
N PRO A 946 4.84 1.01 23.27
CA PRO A 946 5.39 1.21 24.62
C PRO A 946 6.09 2.57 24.84
N THR A 947 6.76 3.11 23.82
CA THR A 947 7.56 4.35 23.94
C THR A 947 7.15 5.49 23.01
N TYR A 948 6.56 5.22 21.85
CA TYR A 948 6.15 6.21 20.86
C TYR A 948 4.63 6.33 20.76
N ALA A 949 4.06 7.39 21.34
CA ALA A 949 2.61 7.56 21.47
C ALA A 949 1.81 7.59 20.14
N LYS A 950 2.45 7.91 19.01
CA LYS A 950 1.81 7.86 17.68
C LYS A 950 1.99 6.51 16.97
N GLY A 951 2.92 5.69 17.44
CA GLY A 951 3.22 4.37 16.89
C GLY A 951 2.19 3.33 17.32
N LEU A 952 2.23 2.19 16.65
CA LEU A 952 1.38 1.04 16.93
C LEU A 952 2.22 -0.20 17.21
N THR A 953 1.72 -1.06 18.11
CA THR A 953 2.19 -2.43 18.25
C THR A 953 1.11 -3.38 17.74
N LEU A 954 1.48 -4.39 16.97
CA LEU A 954 0.63 -5.51 16.56
C LEU A 954 1.08 -6.77 17.29
N VAL A 955 0.22 -7.31 18.14
CA VAL A 955 0.41 -8.61 18.79
C VAL A 955 -0.19 -9.70 17.91
N VAL A 956 0.63 -10.69 17.57
CA VAL A 956 0.24 -11.82 16.72
C VAL A 956 0.39 -13.09 17.54
N HIS A 957 -0.73 -13.72 17.85
CA HIS A 957 -0.80 -14.86 18.75
C HIS A 957 -1.50 -16.04 18.10
N GLY A 958 -1.04 -17.25 18.41
CA GLY A 958 -1.61 -18.50 17.92
C GLY A 958 -1.44 -19.59 18.95
N ILE A 959 -2.51 -20.35 19.20
CA ILE A 959 -2.51 -21.50 20.10
C ILE A 959 -2.08 -22.74 19.30
N GLY A 960 -0.86 -23.21 19.55
CA GLY A 960 -0.23 -24.33 18.85
C GLY A 960 0.10 -24.05 17.38
N ALA A 961 0.74 -25.01 16.71
CA ALA A 961 1.24 -24.84 15.34
C ALA A 961 0.16 -24.41 14.32
N GLN A 962 -1.07 -24.92 14.47
CA GLN A 962 -2.19 -24.53 13.61
C GLN A 962 -2.64 -23.09 13.84
N GLY A 963 -2.59 -22.62 15.09
CA GLY A 963 -2.88 -21.24 15.44
C GLY A 963 -1.84 -20.29 14.87
N ILE A 964 -0.56 -20.67 14.93
CA ILE A 964 0.55 -19.88 14.35
C ILE A 964 0.38 -19.73 12.83
N SER A 965 0.14 -20.84 12.11
CA SER A 965 -0.09 -20.80 10.66
C SER A 965 -1.30 -19.94 10.29
N ARG A 966 -2.39 -20.03 11.06
CA ARG A 966 -3.60 -19.23 10.84
C ARG A 966 -3.37 -17.74 11.12
N ALA A 967 -2.66 -17.42 12.21
CA ALA A 967 -2.28 -16.05 12.52
C ALA A 967 -1.40 -15.43 11.43
N ALA A 968 -0.47 -16.20 10.86
CA ALA A 968 0.38 -15.74 9.77
C ALA A 968 -0.41 -15.26 8.55
N ARG A 969 -1.50 -15.94 8.18
CA ARG A 969 -2.35 -15.56 7.02
C ARG A 969 -3.15 -14.27 7.23
N LEU A 970 -3.35 -13.87 8.48
CA LEU A 970 -4.08 -12.65 8.85
C LEU A 970 -3.18 -11.42 8.92
N LEU A 971 -1.85 -11.59 8.81
CA LEU A 971 -0.92 -10.48 8.81
C LEU A 971 -1.23 -9.50 7.66
N PRO A 972 -1.37 -8.20 7.94
CA PRO A 972 -1.82 -7.25 6.95
C PRO A 972 -0.69 -6.83 6.01
N THR A 973 -0.86 -7.14 4.73
CA THR A 973 0.12 -6.83 3.67
C THR A 973 -0.53 -6.12 2.47
N ARG A 974 -1.86 -6.17 2.39
CA ARG A 974 -2.64 -5.79 1.20
C ARG A 974 -3.74 -4.80 1.56
N THR A 975 -4.23 -4.06 0.57
CA THR A 975 -5.27 -3.04 0.78
C THR A 975 -6.63 -3.66 1.02
N ALA A 976 -7.57 -2.87 1.53
CA ALA A 976 -8.97 -3.27 1.70
C ALA A 976 -9.22 -4.61 2.41
N THR A 977 -8.38 -4.96 3.40
CA THR A 977 -8.61 -6.12 4.25
C THR A 977 -9.72 -5.83 5.26
N MET A 978 -10.70 -6.73 5.37
CA MET A 978 -11.82 -6.63 6.31
C MET A 978 -11.41 -7.02 7.74
N THR A 979 -10.41 -6.32 8.28
CA THR A 979 -9.78 -6.63 9.57
C THR A 979 -9.71 -5.37 10.45
N PRO A 980 -10.51 -5.27 11.54
CA PRO A 980 -10.55 -4.10 12.42
C PRO A 980 -9.32 -4.02 13.33
N GLU A 981 -9.39 -3.55 14.58
CA GLU A 981 -8.20 -3.44 15.47
C GLU A 981 -7.82 -4.77 16.13
N TYR A 982 -8.77 -5.66 16.37
CA TYR A 982 -8.50 -7.04 16.79
C TYR A 982 -9.40 -8.04 16.08
N ILE A 983 -8.89 -9.26 15.89
CA ILE A 983 -9.63 -10.35 15.26
C ILE A 983 -9.18 -11.71 15.80
N VAL A 984 -10.15 -12.59 16.03
CA VAL A 984 -9.95 -13.97 16.48
C VAL A 984 -10.57 -14.92 15.47
N THR A 985 -9.79 -15.90 15.02
CA THR A 985 -10.27 -16.95 14.11
C THR A 985 -9.88 -18.32 14.63
N ASP A 986 -10.66 -19.33 14.27
CA ASP A 986 -10.36 -20.71 14.57
C ASP A 986 -10.47 -21.58 13.30
N HIS A 987 -10.56 -22.90 13.47
CA HIS A 987 -10.63 -23.85 12.37
C HIS A 987 -11.81 -23.64 11.42
N THR A 988 -12.88 -22.98 11.86
CA THR A 988 -14.07 -22.71 11.04
C THR A 988 -13.78 -21.74 9.89
N ALA A 989 -12.87 -20.77 10.08
CA ALA A 989 -12.50 -19.79 9.05
C ALA A 989 -11.92 -20.46 7.78
N LYS A 990 -11.34 -21.67 7.90
CA LYS A 990 -10.77 -22.43 6.78
C LYS A 990 -11.79 -22.73 5.68
N TRP A 991 -13.07 -22.90 6.04
CA TRP A 991 -14.13 -23.22 5.07
C TRP A 991 -15.27 -22.19 5.07
N MET A 992 -15.47 -21.46 6.18
CA MET A 992 -16.46 -20.38 6.28
C MET A 992 -15.92 -18.99 5.89
N GLY A 993 -14.62 -18.83 5.64
CA GLY A 993 -14.02 -17.51 5.40
C GLY A 993 -14.23 -16.57 6.61
N GLU A 994 -14.62 -15.33 6.35
CA GLU A 994 -14.90 -14.33 7.39
C GLU A 994 -16.08 -14.69 8.30
N GLY A 995 -16.97 -15.58 7.88
CA GLY A 995 -18.06 -16.05 8.74
C GLY A 995 -17.58 -17.00 9.84
N GLY A 996 -16.33 -17.47 9.79
CA GLY A 996 -15.68 -18.24 10.86
C GLY A 996 -14.95 -17.38 11.90
N VAL A 997 -15.09 -16.05 11.84
CA VAL A 997 -14.51 -15.14 12.85
C VAL A 997 -15.24 -15.31 14.18
N GLN A 998 -14.47 -15.51 15.23
CA GLN A 998 -14.96 -15.84 16.57
C GLN A 998 -15.13 -14.60 17.44
N ALA A 999 -14.28 -13.59 17.24
CA ALA A 999 -14.39 -12.27 17.86
C ALA A 999 -13.67 -11.24 16.98
N ALA A 1000 -14.14 -10.00 16.96
CA ALA A 1000 -13.49 -8.91 16.24
C ALA A 1000 -13.98 -7.55 16.76
N GLY A 1001 -13.16 -6.51 16.64
CA GLY A 1001 -13.62 -5.17 17.03
C GLY A 1001 -12.59 -4.05 17.01
N TRP A 1002 -13.07 -2.93 17.51
CA TRP A 1002 -12.34 -1.68 17.72
C TRP A 1002 -12.28 -1.39 19.22
N TYR A 1003 -11.19 -0.80 19.67
CA TYR A 1003 -11.07 -0.28 21.03
C TYR A 1003 -11.78 1.07 21.16
N ASP A 1004 -12.15 1.46 22.37
CA ASP A 1004 -12.68 2.81 22.64
C ASP A 1004 -11.58 3.89 22.51
N SER A 1005 -11.87 5.16 22.83
CA SER A 1005 -10.88 6.25 22.72
C SER A 1005 -9.66 6.12 23.66
N GLU A 1006 -9.69 5.20 24.62
CA GLU A 1006 -8.71 5.04 25.71
C GLU A 1006 -8.04 3.65 25.71
N TRP A 1007 -8.12 2.92 24.58
CA TRP A 1007 -7.66 1.53 24.44
C TRP A 1007 -8.46 0.49 25.26
N GLY A 1008 -9.64 0.86 25.76
CA GLY A 1008 -10.58 -0.02 26.45
C GLY A 1008 -11.56 -0.73 25.51
N TRP A 1009 -12.51 -1.46 26.10
CA TRP A 1009 -13.53 -2.21 25.38
C TRP A 1009 -14.57 -1.27 24.76
N SER A 1010 -14.82 -1.40 23.44
CA SER A 1010 -15.93 -0.69 22.80
C SER A 1010 -17.16 -1.57 22.68
N GLU A 1011 -18.17 -1.35 23.52
CA GLU A 1011 -19.44 -2.09 23.48
C GLU A 1011 -20.14 -2.00 22.12
N SER A 1012 -19.98 -0.87 21.43
CA SER A 1012 -20.71 -0.58 20.21
C SER A 1012 -19.99 -1.01 18.92
N MET A 1013 -18.71 -1.37 19.04
CA MET A 1013 -17.83 -1.73 17.92
C MET A 1013 -17.01 -2.99 18.22
N SER A 1014 -17.58 -3.91 18.98
CA SER A 1014 -16.99 -5.21 19.30
C SER A 1014 -17.99 -6.34 19.11
N TYR A 1015 -17.48 -7.51 18.76
CA TYR A 1015 -18.24 -8.75 18.56
C TYR A 1015 -17.50 -9.92 19.19
N VAL A 1016 -18.22 -10.76 19.93
CA VAL A 1016 -17.78 -12.05 20.46
C VAL A 1016 -18.91 -13.03 20.21
N GLN A 1017 -18.65 -14.11 19.47
CA GLN A 1017 -19.65 -15.13 19.15
C GLN A 1017 -20.11 -15.92 20.37
#